data_AF-A0A3C0APJ0-F1
#
_entry.id   AF-A0A3C0APJ0-F1
#
_cell.length_a   1.000
_cell.length_b   1.000
_cell.length_c   1.000
_cell.angle_alpha   90.00
_cell.angle_beta   90.00
_cell.angle_gamma   90.00
#
_symmetry.space_group_name_H-M   'P 1'
#
loop_
_entity.id
_entity.type
_entity.pdbx_description
1 polymer ?
#
loop_
_entity_poly.entity_id
_entity_poly.type
_entity_poly.pdbx_seq_one_letter_code
_entity_poly.pdbx_strand_id
1 'polypeptide(L)'
;MKLLISQVLALSPAVSFVEDRVGDPRERPLMMPVIPSITGFPHHLRPQKNDGERWRWMLDQCVKQNHERQAEVILQVADFNRSQFGVQTLQNFMPYFFSQRNEPDPQDEEQVNPYSLESLKETETLTRLATGIQRINLPDDLNYIRLYQQVVELGKSNWGENALGQLVSIFENRRQYPTAAKYLRQSIAEYGDPHQNKQQQLNQIVGNWGQFDPNPSQVAGQGAEVDYRFRNGQHVEFEAYQIHVEKLLTDVKNYLKTHPEKLEWDQVNISNIGYRLVHEQQKKYQGPLVSRWGLDLKPLSGHRDQRVTVTTPLQNAGAYLLVARMQDGNTSRIVVWLDDTAIIRKKMSDKTYYFVSDARTGKPVAGANLEFFGYQQIQRGRNQQQTQTVNFAERTDENGQAFPAESQLEKHYQWITIARTADGRFAYTGFDRFWYSHPSDQRLNTVKIYGITDRPVYRPEQKVDFKFWVRNVGYDLSKAEDSEFANQNVALKLIGKNNKTVFEKTLKTDEYGGCQGDWQIPADADLGVYYLEVTVKPRGKAAGKRSRNISSRISFRVEEYKKPEFEVLVEAPEEPVALGDVVTAKIKAKYYFGSPVVNGEVKYKVTRTAYDQRWYPADRWDWLYGSGYWWFSGDYTWYPGWGRWGCVAPGPWWIHRPSPPPEVVLSNTVEIGSDGEVEIKIDTALAKAIHGDQDH
;
A
#
# COMPACT_ATOMS: atom_id res chain seq x y z
N MET A 1 24.74 45.17 25.77
CA MET A 1 24.46 44.88 24.34
C MET A 1 23.83 43.48 24.30
N LYS A 2 22.59 43.23 24.73
CA LYS A 2 21.27 43.61 24.17
C LYS A 2 21.25 43.52 22.64
N LEU A 3 20.40 42.60 22.14
CA LEU A 3 20.07 42.22 20.75
C LEU A 3 21.00 41.22 20.05
N LEU A 4 20.81 39.92 20.35
CA LEU A 4 20.73 38.82 19.37
C LEU A 4 20.25 37.51 20.05
N ILE A 5 19.27 37.65 20.96
CA ILE A 5 18.44 36.57 21.50
C ILE A 5 17.07 36.75 20.83
N SER A 6 16.94 36.28 19.59
CA SER A 6 15.65 36.07 18.87
C SER A 6 15.98 35.68 17.42
N GLN A 7 16.40 34.44 17.19
CA GLN A 7 16.25 33.71 15.92
C GLN A 7 16.75 32.26 16.02
N VAL A 8 16.46 31.62 17.16
CA VAL A 8 16.44 30.16 17.28
C VAL A 8 14.99 29.81 17.62
N LEU A 9 14.22 29.38 16.62
CA LEU A 9 13.01 28.56 16.71
C LEU A 9 12.34 28.54 15.32
N ALA A 10 12.44 27.37 14.66
CA ALA A 10 11.68 26.90 13.49
C ALA A 10 12.56 26.43 12.31
N LEU A 11 13.32 25.34 12.49
CA LEU A 11 13.75 24.51 11.36
C LEU A 11 13.66 23.02 11.74
N SER A 12 12.82 22.32 10.98
CA SER A 12 12.60 20.87 10.97
C SER A 12 13.92 20.11 10.72
N PRO A 13 14.22 18.97 11.37
CA PRO A 13 15.43 18.21 11.08
C PRO A 13 15.15 17.22 9.94
N ALA A 14 14.94 17.75 8.73
CA ALA A 14 15.26 17.02 7.51
C ALA A 14 16.58 17.62 7.02
N VAL A 15 17.71 16.99 7.36
CA VAL A 15 18.99 17.33 6.74
C VAL A 15 18.94 16.80 5.32
N SER A 16 18.39 17.61 4.42
CA SER A 16 18.75 17.59 3.02
C SER A 16 20.22 17.93 2.92
N PHE A 17 21.03 17.03 2.35
CA PHE A 17 22.35 17.37 1.86
C PHE A 17 22.20 18.54 0.88
N VAL A 18 22.62 19.73 1.30
CA VAL A 18 22.75 20.88 0.40
C VAL A 18 24.07 20.72 -0.32
N GLU A 19 24.04 20.04 -1.46
CA GLU A 19 25.10 20.14 -2.48
C GLU A 19 24.80 21.35 -3.38
N ASP A 20 25.82 22.14 -3.67
CA ASP A 20 25.76 23.36 -4.47
C ASP A 20 25.03 23.16 -5.81
N ARG A 21 24.06 24.05 -6.06
CA ARG A 21 23.22 24.08 -7.27
C ARG A 21 23.92 24.80 -8.43
N VAL A 22 24.90 24.19 -9.06
CA VAL A 22 25.30 24.54 -10.44
C VAL A 22 25.83 23.29 -11.15
N GLY A 23 25.05 22.74 -12.10
CA GLY A 23 25.53 21.67 -13.01
C GLY A 23 24.50 20.57 -13.31
N ASP A 24 24.42 20.15 -14.58
CA ASP A 24 23.50 19.16 -15.18
C ASP A 24 23.44 17.83 -14.38
N PRO A 25 22.25 17.27 -14.09
CA PRO A 25 22.10 16.03 -13.31
C PRO A 25 22.65 14.75 -13.95
N ARG A 26 23.02 14.76 -15.25
CA ARG A 26 23.32 13.52 -15.99
C ARG A 26 24.80 13.12 -16.03
N GLU A 27 25.71 13.96 -15.53
CA GLU A 27 27.16 13.72 -15.63
C GLU A 27 27.88 13.56 -14.27
N ARG A 28 27.17 13.35 -13.17
CA ARG A 28 27.84 13.17 -11.86
C ARG A 28 28.30 11.71 -11.64
N PRO A 29 29.58 11.45 -11.36
CA PRO A 29 30.04 10.14 -10.93
C PRO A 29 29.49 9.83 -9.53
N LEU A 30 28.67 8.79 -9.42
CA LEU A 30 28.20 8.23 -8.15
C LEU A 30 29.41 7.70 -7.36
N MET A 31 29.88 8.46 -6.37
CA MET A 31 30.72 7.88 -5.32
C MET A 31 29.88 6.94 -4.47
N MET A 32 30.41 5.75 -4.21
CA MET A 32 29.85 4.72 -3.33
C MET A 32 29.46 5.32 -1.97
N PRO A 33 28.47 4.76 -1.23
CA PRO A 33 28.38 5.00 0.20
C PRO A 33 29.56 4.28 0.85
N VAL A 34 30.71 4.95 0.88
CA VAL A 34 31.79 4.58 1.77
C VAL A 34 31.19 4.70 3.17
N ILE A 35 30.96 3.58 3.86
CA ILE A 35 30.81 3.59 5.32
C ILE A 35 32.01 4.39 5.82
N PRO A 36 31.85 5.59 6.40
CA PRO A 36 33.00 6.41 6.72
C PRO A 36 33.85 5.65 7.73
N SER A 37 34.96 5.06 7.27
CA SER A 37 36.02 4.58 8.13
C SER A 37 36.69 5.82 8.70
N ILE A 38 36.27 6.27 9.88
CA ILE A 38 36.91 7.39 10.57
C ILE A 38 37.26 6.95 11.98
N THR A 39 38.32 6.15 12.05
CA THR A 39 39.17 6.10 13.23
C THR A 39 39.90 7.44 13.35
N GLY A 40 39.50 8.28 14.32
CA GLY A 40 40.32 9.42 14.77
C GLY A 40 39.51 10.64 15.13
N PHE A 41 39.48 10.97 16.43
CA PHE A 41 39.14 12.31 16.92
C PHE A 41 40.08 13.34 16.26
N PRO A 42 39.60 14.29 15.43
CA PRO A 42 40.48 15.28 14.85
C PRO A 42 40.83 16.34 15.90
N HIS A 43 42.11 16.46 16.24
CA HIS A 43 42.62 17.45 17.20
C HIS A 43 42.66 18.89 16.65
N HIS A 44 42.37 19.12 15.35
CA HIS A 44 42.48 20.43 14.69
C HIS A 44 41.33 20.69 13.68
N LEU A 45 40.94 21.97 13.52
CA LEU A 45 39.87 22.43 12.61
C LEU A 45 40.21 22.23 11.11
N ARG A 46 41.51 22.10 10.76
CA ARG A 46 41.94 21.85 9.37
C ARG A 46 42.86 20.62 9.31
N PRO A 47 42.64 19.67 8.36
CA PRO A 47 41.65 19.63 7.29
C PRO A 47 40.57 18.58 7.55
N GLN A 48 39.36 19.00 7.91
CA GLN A 48 38.21 18.09 8.04
C GLN A 48 37.51 17.95 6.68
N LYS A 49 37.30 16.72 6.22
CA LYS A 49 36.91 16.36 4.85
C LYS A 49 35.42 16.53 4.57
N ASN A 50 34.57 16.51 5.60
CA ASN A 50 33.12 16.65 5.47
C ASN A 50 32.51 17.40 6.67
N ASP A 51 31.23 17.80 6.54
CA ASP A 51 30.53 18.57 7.56
C ASP A 51 30.22 17.77 8.84
N GLY A 52 30.20 16.43 8.77
CA GLY A 52 30.04 15.56 9.94
C GLY A 52 31.26 15.61 10.88
N GLU A 53 32.48 15.59 10.31
CA GLU A 53 33.72 15.77 11.06
C GLU A 53 33.81 17.16 11.72
N ARG A 54 33.33 18.20 11.01
CA ARG A 54 33.23 19.57 11.55
C ARG A 54 32.27 19.67 12.71
N TRP A 55 31.10 19.07 12.58
CA TRP A 55 30.12 19.04 13.65
C TRP A 55 30.66 18.32 14.90
N ARG A 56 31.28 17.14 14.74
CA ARG A 56 31.90 16.41 15.87
C ARG A 56 33.03 17.18 16.53
N TRP A 57 33.87 17.87 15.75
CA TRP A 57 34.91 18.73 16.32
C TRP A 57 34.33 19.89 17.13
N MET A 58 33.29 20.55 16.63
CA MET A 58 32.63 21.66 17.36
C MET A 58 32.06 21.18 18.70
N LEU A 59 31.44 20.00 18.71
CA LEU A 59 30.93 19.36 19.92
C LEU A 59 32.06 19.06 20.93
N ASP A 60 33.19 18.53 20.48
CA ASP A 60 34.38 18.32 21.33
C ASP A 60 34.91 19.63 21.93
N GLN A 61 34.96 20.71 21.15
CA GLN A 61 35.36 22.02 21.67
C GLN A 61 34.36 22.56 22.70
N CYS A 62 33.06 22.31 22.54
CA CYS A 62 32.05 22.68 23.54
C CYS A 62 32.33 22.00 24.89
N VAL A 63 32.67 20.71 24.90
CA VAL A 63 33.01 19.99 26.14
C VAL A 63 34.30 20.52 26.77
N LYS A 64 35.33 20.82 25.96
CA LYS A 64 36.59 21.39 26.45
C LYS A 64 36.41 22.78 27.08
N GLN A 65 35.49 23.58 26.54
CA GLN A 65 35.20 24.92 27.09
C GLN A 65 34.27 24.86 28.31
N ASN A 66 33.34 23.89 28.35
CA ASN A 66 32.46 23.68 29.49
C ASN A 66 32.23 22.18 29.71
N HIS A 67 32.95 21.61 30.67
CA HIS A 67 32.87 20.19 31.03
C HIS A 67 31.47 19.76 31.51
N GLU A 68 30.65 20.67 32.06
CA GLU A 68 29.28 20.35 32.50
C GLU A 68 28.36 19.98 31.33
N ARG A 69 28.71 20.36 30.09
CA ARG A 69 27.95 20.04 28.88
C ARG A 69 28.29 18.67 28.29
N GLN A 70 29.16 17.90 28.93
CA GLN A 70 29.59 16.59 28.42
C GLN A 70 28.39 15.64 28.18
N ALA A 71 27.46 15.56 29.15
CA ALA A 71 26.28 14.70 29.03
C ALA A 71 25.33 15.13 27.89
N GLU A 72 25.13 16.44 27.72
CA GLU A 72 24.34 17.02 26.61
C GLU A 72 24.93 16.65 25.25
N VAL A 73 26.26 16.84 25.11
CA VAL A 73 26.97 16.57 23.84
C VAL A 73 26.92 15.09 23.47
N ILE A 74 27.17 14.18 24.42
CA ILE A 74 27.12 12.74 24.15
C ILE A 74 25.69 12.33 23.76
N LEU A 75 24.66 12.85 24.45
CA LEU A 75 23.26 12.59 24.11
C LEU A 75 22.94 13.03 22.68
N GLN A 76 23.41 14.22 22.28
CA GLN A 76 23.20 14.75 20.93
C GLN A 76 23.83 13.86 19.85
N VAL A 77 25.03 13.33 20.11
CA VAL A 77 25.70 12.37 19.21
C VAL A 77 24.93 11.04 19.18
N ALA A 78 24.46 10.56 20.33
CA ALA A 78 23.68 9.33 20.44
C ALA A 78 22.36 9.43 19.65
N ASP A 79 21.61 10.52 19.81
CA ASP A 79 20.36 10.78 19.09
C ASP A 79 20.59 10.87 17.58
N PHE A 80 21.64 11.56 17.14
CA PHE A 80 22.02 11.61 15.74
C PHE A 80 22.32 10.22 15.20
N ASN A 81 23.21 9.46 15.85
CA ASN A 81 23.58 8.12 15.42
C ASN A 81 22.38 7.17 15.41
N ARG A 82 21.49 7.25 16.41
CA ARG A 82 20.24 6.48 16.45
C ARG A 82 19.34 6.85 15.27
N SER A 83 19.21 8.13 14.90
CA SER A 83 18.39 8.56 13.77
C SER A 83 18.86 7.98 12.42
N GLN A 84 20.16 7.69 12.30
CA GLN A 84 20.76 7.14 11.08
C GLN A 84 20.76 5.61 11.08
N PHE A 85 21.13 4.99 12.20
CA PHE A 85 21.44 3.56 12.28
C PHE A 85 20.46 2.74 13.12
N GLY A 86 19.51 3.37 13.80
CA GLY A 86 18.57 2.68 14.65
C GLY A 86 17.56 1.84 13.88
N VAL A 87 17.11 0.73 14.48
CA VAL A 87 16.14 -0.20 13.87
C VAL A 87 14.81 0.47 13.48
N GLN A 88 14.47 1.59 14.10
CA GLN A 88 13.28 2.37 13.73
C GLN A 88 13.35 2.97 12.32
N THR A 89 14.55 3.11 11.74
CA THR A 89 14.71 3.53 10.32
C THR A 89 14.07 2.56 9.34
N LEU A 90 13.80 1.32 9.79
CA LEU A 90 13.07 0.32 9.02
C LEU A 90 11.56 0.62 8.97
N GLN A 91 10.98 1.31 9.96
CA GLN A 91 9.51 1.46 10.11
C GLN A 91 8.80 2.00 8.86
N ASN A 92 9.42 2.92 8.11
CA ASN A 92 8.83 3.51 6.90
C ASN A 92 8.79 2.57 5.68
N PHE A 93 9.53 1.47 5.69
CA PHE A 93 9.51 0.42 4.66
C PHE A 93 8.77 -0.85 5.10
N MET A 94 8.30 -0.88 6.36
CA MET A 94 7.68 -2.02 7.01
C MET A 94 6.14 -1.99 7.08
N PRO A 95 5.34 -1.34 6.20
CA PRO A 95 3.91 -1.67 6.11
C PRO A 95 3.66 -3.16 5.80
N TYR A 96 4.65 -3.85 5.18
CA TYR A 96 4.57 -5.24 4.76
C TYR A 96 4.98 -6.27 5.83
N PHE A 97 5.54 -5.84 6.97
CA PHE A 97 5.81 -6.72 8.13
C PHE A 97 4.74 -6.60 9.22
N PHE A 98 4.02 -5.47 9.23
CA PHE A 98 2.85 -5.26 10.09
C PHE A 98 1.52 -5.53 9.35
N SER A 99 1.54 -5.86 8.06
CA SER A 99 0.40 -6.55 7.44
C SER A 99 0.20 -7.85 8.19
N GLN A 100 -1.04 -8.07 8.63
CA GLN A 100 -1.50 -9.30 9.27
C GLN A 100 -0.82 -10.51 8.59
N ARG A 101 0.09 -11.18 9.32
CA ARG A 101 0.50 -12.54 8.97
C ARG A 101 -0.81 -13.32 8.85
N ASN A 102 -1.17 -13.74 7.63
CA ASN A 102 -2.43 -14.43 7.40
C ASN A 102 -2.42 -15.86 7.95
N GLU A 103 -1.25 -16.39 8.34
CA GLU A 103 -1.12 -17.57 9.19
C GLU A 103 0.13 -17.47 10.08
N PRO A 104 0.00 -17.59 11.41
CA PRO A 104 1.14 -17.85 12.27
C PRO A 104 1.47 -19.35 12.23
N ASP A 105 2.68 -19.72 11.78
CA ASP A 105 3.28 -21.00 12.19
C ASP A 105 3.75 -20.83 13.65
N PRO A 106 3.18 -21.60 14.62
CA PRO A 106 3.60 -21.54 16.01
C PRO A 106 5.10 -21.86 16.22
N GLN A 107 5.73 -22.60 15.30
CA GLN A 107 7.14 -23.00 15.42
C GLN A 107 8.12 -21.85 15.10
N ASP A 108 7.71 -20.87 14.27
CA ASP A 108 8.54 -19.73 13.89
C ASP A 108 8.65 -18.66 15.00
N GLU A 109 7.67 -18.57 15.90
CA GLU A 109 7.71 -17.63 17.04
C GLU A 109 8.62 -18.11 18.19
N GLU A 110 8.88 -19.42 18.28
CA GLU A 110 9.75 -20.01 19.29
C GLU A 110 11.24 -19.86 18.95
N GLN A 111 11.61 -19.84 17.67
CA GLN A 111 13.02 -19.77 17.24
C GLN A 111 13.49 -18.32 17.06
N VAL A 112 14.51 -17.93 17.84
CA VAL A 112 15.23 -16.68 17.61
C VAL A 112 16.05 -16.83 16.33
N ASN A 113 15.47 -16.45 15.18
CA ASN A 113 16.16 -16.42 13.90
C ASN A 113 17.44 -15.54 14.05
N PRO A 114 18.60 -15.96 13.53
CA PRO A 114 19.81 -15.13 13.56
C PRO A 114 19.62 -13.71 13.01
N TYR A 115 18.63 -13.44 12.16
CA TYR A 115 18.34 -12.12 11.61
C TYR A 115 17.13 -11.42 12.27
N SER A 116 16.60 -11.97 13.35
CA SER A 116 15.54 -11.35 14.15
C SER A 116 16.06 -10.17 14.97
N LEU A 117 15.19 -9.20 15.27
CA LEU A 117 15.55 -8.00 16.04
C LEU A 117 16.01 -8.34 17.47
N GLU A 118 15.43 -9.38 18.05
CA GLU A 118 15.75 -9.88 19.39
C GLU A 118 17.14 -10.53 19.48
N SER A 119 17.70 -11.02 18.37
CA SER A 119 19.04 -11.61 18.31
C SER A 119 20.18 -10.57 18.27
N LEU A 120 19.85 -9.28 18.10
CA LEU A 120 20.84 -8.21 17.95
C LEU A 120 21.62 -8.00 19.25
N LYS A 121 22.95 -8.07 19.15
CA LYS A 121 23.83 -7.62 20.23
C LYS A 121 23.71 -6.11 20.41
N GLU A 122 24.12 -5.59 21.57
CA GLU A 122 24.17 -4.15 21.82
C GLU A 122 25.12 -3.41 20.85
N THR A 123 26.13 -4.10 20.32
CA THR A 123 27.04 -3.55 19.30
C THR A 123 26.49 -3.67 17.88
N GLU A 124 25.42 -4.43 17.67
CA GLU A 124 24.87 -4.68 16.33
C GLU A 124 23.60 -3.85 16.10
N THR A 125 23.34 -3.55 14.84
CA THR A 125 22.07 -2.97 14.40
C THR A 125 21.66 -3.51 13.03
N LEU A 126 20.36 -3.50 12.76
CA LEU A 126 19.79 -3.66 11.43
C LEU A 126 19.36 -2.27 10.96
N THR A 127 19.95 -1.80 9.86
CA THR A 127 19.71 -0.45 9.33
C THR A 127 19.57 -0.45 7.82
N ARG A 128 18.87 0.54 7.29
CA ARG A 128 18.72 0.76 5.85
C ARG A 128 19.82 1.70 5.36
N LEU A 129 20.70 1.17 4.52
CA LEU A 129 21.68 1.94 3.76
C LEU A 129 21.14 2.23 2.34
N ALA A 130 21.84 3.09 1.59
CA ALA A 130 21.51 3.35 0.19
C ALA A 130 21.54 2.08 -0.69
N THR A 131 22.22 1.04 -0.22
CA THR A 131 22.38 -0.28 -0.84
C THR A 131 21.45 -1.35 -0.25
N GLY A 132 20.43 -0.97 0.53
CA GLY A 132 19.49 -1.92 1.12
C GLY A 132 19.62 -2.09 2.64
N ILE A 133 18.86 -3.03 3.19
CA ILE A 133 18.88 -3.35 4.62
C ILE A 133 20.10 -4.22 4.91
N GLN A 134 20.92 -3.85 5.91
CA GLN A 134 22.09 -4.63 6.31
C GLN A 134 22.17 -4.76 7.83
N ARG A 135 22.66 -5.92 8.30
CA ARG A 135 23.09 -6.12 9.69
C ARG A 135 24.55 -5.71 9.80
N ILE A 136 24.84 -4.72 10.62
CA ILE A 136 26.19 -4.19 10.80
C ILE A 136 26.58 -4.14 12.27
N ASN A 137 27.87 -4.26 12.54
CA ASN A 137 28.46 -4.02 13.86
C ASN A 137 28.89 -2.55 13.92
N LEU A 138 28.42 -1.83 14.93
CA LEU A 138 28.69 -0.40 15.12
C LEU A 138 29.96 -0.21 15.94
N PRO A 139 30.96 0.54 15.43
CA PRO A 139 32.06 1.04 16.24
C PRO A 139 31.57 1.83 17.46
N ASP A 140 32.41 1.92 18.50
CA ASP A 140 32.02 2.53 19.78
C ASP A 140 31.55 3.98 19.69
N ASP A 141 32.09 4.78 18.75
CA ASP A 141 31.69 6.17 18.52
C ASP A 141 30.36 6.31 17.74
N LEU A 142 29.93 5.24 17.07
CA LEU A 142 28.66 5.15 16.34
C LEU A 142 27.59 4.38 17.13
N ASN A 143 28.00 3.61 18.14
CA ASN A 143 27.12 2.80 18.95
C ASN A 143 26.30 3.68 19.89
N TYR A 144 25.11 4.07 19.42
CA TYR A 144 24.19 4.91 20.18
C TYR A 144 23.74 4.28 21.51
N ILE A 145 23.66 2.95 21.63
CA ILE A 145 23.34 2.29 22.93
C ILE A 145 24.44 2.57 23.94
N ARG A 146 25.71 2.38 23.55
CA ARG A 146 26.86 2.66 24.40
C ARG A 146 26.96 4.14 24.77
N LEU A 147 26.68 5.04 23.83
CA LEU A 147 26.67 6.48 24.09
C LEU A 147 25.57 6.87 25.09
N TYR A 148 24.35 6.32 24.98
CA TYR A 148 23.31 6.55 26.00
C TYR A 148 23.72 5.98 27.37
N GLN A 149 24.33 4.80 27.42
CA GLN A 149 24.86 4.22 28.66
C GLN A 149 25.91 5.15 29.30
N GLN A 150 26.81 5.74 28.51
CA GLN A 150 27.78 6.73 29.01
C GLN A 150 27.11 7.96 29.62
N VAL A 151 26.02 8.47 29.01
CA VAL A 151 25.27 9.60 29.59
C VAL A 151 24.68 9.24 30.95
N VAL A 152 24.20 8.00 31.11
CA VAL A 152 23.71 7.49 32.41
C VAL A 152 24.84 7.36 33.44
N GLU A 153 26.02 6.89 33.02
CA GLU A 153 27.20 6.74 33.88
C GLU A 153 27.75 8.08 34.40
N LEU A 154 27.54 9.19 33.67
CA LEU A 154 27.92 10.54 34.13
C LEU A 154 27.08 11.06 35.31
N GLY A 155 26.03 10.33 35.70
CA GLY A 155 25.26 10.58 36.91
C GLY A 155 23.94 11.32 36.69
N LYS A 156 23.26 11.59 37.81
CA LYS A 156 21.88 12.08 37.83
C LYS A 156 21.74 13.47 37.21
N SER A 157 21.16 13.51 36.02
CA SER A 157 20.83 14.74 35.28
C SER A 157 19.58 14.56 34.42
N ASN A 158 18.96 15.65 33.95
CA ASN A 158 17.84 15.59 32.99
C ASN A 158 18.24 14.84 31.70
N TRP A 159 19.51 14.92 31.30
CA TRP A 159 20.06 14.20 30.16
C TRP A 159 20.16 12.69 30.43
N GLY A 160 20.56 12.30 31.63
CA GLY A 160 20.56 10.90 32.07
C GLY A 160 19.15 10.29 32.11
N GLU A 161 18.14 11.06 32.53
CA GLU A 161 16.75 10.60 32.49
C GLU A 161 16.27 10.38 31.05
N ASN A 162 16.61 11.29 30.14
CA ASN A 162 16.31 11.16 28.72
C ASN A 162 17.00 9.93 28.13
N ALA A 163 18.29 9.74 28.39
CA ALA A 163 19.07 8.60 27.91
C ALA A 163 18.47 7.26 28.35
N LEU A 164 18.03 7.14 29.61
CA LEU A 164 17.30 5.95 30.08
C LEU A 164 15.99 5.73 29.30
N GLY A 165 15.22 6.79 29.05
CA GLY A 165 14.01 6.71 28.21
C GLY A 165 14.32 6.23 26.78
N GLN A 166 15.41 6.72 26.18
CA GLN A 166 15.84 6.26 24.86
C GLN A 166 16.26 4.78 24.88
N LEU A 167 17.01 4.34 25.89
CA LEU A 167 17.41 2.94 26.06
C LEU A 167 16.18 2.03 26.18
N VAL A 168 15.17 2.39 27.00
CA VAL A 168 13.91 1.65 27.10
C VAL A 168 13.25 1.51 25.72
N SER A 169 13.09 2.63 24.99
CA SER A 169 12.51 2.63 23.65
C SER A 169 13.30 1.78 22.65
N ILE A 170 14.63 1.80 22.69
CA ILE A 170 15.49 0.99 21.82
C ILE A 170 15.26 -0.49 22.07
N PHE A 171 15.29 -0.92 23.33
CA PHE A 171 15.16 -2.33 23.69
C PHE A 171 13.72 -2.84 23.49
N GLU A 172 12.69 -2.01 23.64
CA GLU A 172 11.32 -2.34 23.24
C GLU A 172 11.20 -2.55 21.72
N ASN A 173 11.77 -1.64 20.92
CA ASN A 173 11.76 -1.75 19.45
C ASN A 173 12.56 -2.97 18.96
N ARG A 174 13.58 -3.40 19.71
CA ARG A 174 14.35 -4.63 19.47
C ARG A 174 13.67 -5.89 20.03
N ARG A 175 12.48 -5.79 20.63
CA ARG A 175 11.76 -6.88 21.33
C ARG A 175 12.57 -7.53 22.47
N GLN A 176 13.52 -6.79 23.04
CA GLN A 176 14.38 -7.19 24.16
C GLN A 176 13.80 -6.65 25.48
N TYR A 177 12.57 -7.07 25.78
CA TYR A 177 11.76 -6.59 26.89
C TYR A 177 12.40 -6.72 28.29
N PRO A 178 13.17 -7.79 28.63
CA PRO A 178 13.83 -7.87 29.93
C PRO A 178 14.84 -6.73 30.15
N THR A 179 15.57 -6.36 29.11
CA THR A 179 16.54 -5.26 29.13
C THR A 179 15.82 -3.90 29.20
N ALA A 180 14.72 -3.74 28.45
CA ALA A 180 13.87 -2.54 28.57
C ALA A 180 13.33 -2.37 30.00
N ALA A 181 12.81 -3.45 30.60
CA ALA A 181 12.32 -3.43 31.98
C ALA A 181 13.43 -3.12 33.00
N LYS A 182 14.68 -3.57 32.77
CA LYS A 182 15.84 -3.20 33.60
C LYS A 182 16.06 -1.68 33.62
N TYR A 183 16.16 -1.05 32.45
CA TYR A 183 16.38 0.40 32.35
C TYR A 183 15.19 1.22 32.86
N LEU A 184 13.96 0.71 32.68
CA LEU A 184 12.77 1.38 33.19
C LEU A 184 12.71 1.35 34.72
N ARG A 185 13.07 0.22 35.35
CA ARG A 185 13.23 0.13 36.82
C ARG A 185 14.31 1.08 37.33
N GLN A 186 15.44 1.19 36.61
CA GLN A 186 16.50 2.14 36.95
C GLN A 186 16.00 3.58 36.88
N SER A 187 15.27 3.96 35.83
CA SER A 187 14.71 5.31 35.69
C SER A 187 13.72 5.65 36.81
N ILE A 188 12.88 4.69 37.22
CA ILE A 188 11.95 4.88 38.34
C ILE A 188 12.72 5.05 39.66
N ALA A 189 13.75 4.24 39.90
CA ALA A 189 14.53 4.31 41.13
C ALA A 189 15.34 5.60 41.27
N GLU A 190 15.95 6.08 40.18
CA GLU A 190 16.83 7.25 40.21
C GLU A 190 16.08 8.58 40.10
N TYR A 191 15.02 8.64 39.29
CA TYR A 191 14.32 9.88 38.93
C TYR A 191 12.88 9.96 39.44
N GLY A 192 12.30 8.86 39.90
CA GLY A 192 10.91 8.79 40.32
C GLY A 192 9.92 8.75 39.15
N ASP A 193 8.63 8.71 39.49
CA ASP A 193 7.52 8.63 38.55
C ASP A 193 6.24 9.28 39.13
N PRO A 194 6.17 10.61 39.21
CA PRO A 194 5.07 11.32 39.88
C PRO A 194 3.71 11.09 39.23
N HIS A 195 3.67 10.74 37.94
CA HIS A 195 2.45 10.49 37.17
C HIS A 195 2.15 9.00 36.94
N GLN A 196 2.96 8.10 37.51
CA GLN A 196 2.87 6.65 37.32
C GLN A 196 2.99 6.17 35.87
N ASN A 197 3.49 6.99 34.96
CA ASN A 197 3.59 6.65 33.53
C ASN A 197 4.65 5.58 33.29
N LYS A 198 5.81 5.69 33.95
CA LYS A 198 6.91 4.72 33.84
C LYS A 198 6.51 3.39 34.48
N GLN A 199 5.79 3.44 35.60
CA GLN A 199 5.27 2.26 36.28
C GLN A 199 4.21 1.56 35.44
N GLN A 200 3.32 2.30 34.77
CA GLN A 200 2.35 1.73 33.84
C GLN A 200 3.06 1.07 32.64
N GLN A 201 4.07 1.73 32.05
CA GLN A 201 4.88 1.13 30.99
C GLN A 201 5.62 -0.14 31.47
N LEU A 202 6.15 -0.13 32.69
CA LEU A 202 6.81 -1.31 33.26
C LEU A 202 5.81 -2.45 33.44
N ASN A 203 4.64 -2.16 33.99
CA ASN A 203 3.55 -3.13 34.16
C ASN A 203 3.06 -3.67 32.82
N GLN A 204 3.06 -2.84 31.76
CA GLN A 204 2.74 -3.27 30.40
C GLN A 204 3.76 -4.28 29.84
N ILE A 205 5.02 -4.24 30.30
CA ILE A 205 6.05 -5.20 29.92
C ILE A 205 5.99 -6.46 30.78
N VAL A 206 6.00 -6.30 32.11
CA VAL A 206 6.24 -7.41 33.06
C VAL A 206 4.95 -8.02 33.62
N GLY A 207 3.83 -7.29 33.54
CA GLY A 207 2.53 -7.75 34.01
C GLY A 207 1.84 -8.66 33.01
N ASN A 208 0.78 -9.34 33.48
CA ASN A 208 -0.05 -10.17 32.63
C ASN A 208 -0.88 -9.27 31.72
N TRP A 209 -0.77 -9.50 30.41
CA TRP A 209 -1.43 -8.68 29.42
C TRP A 209 -1.97 -9.51 28.27
N GLY A 210 -3.14 -9.15 27.76
CA GLY A 210 -3.63 -9.66 26.50
C GLY A 210 -4.66 -8.76 25.83
N GLN A 211 -4.79 -8.91 24.51
CA GLN A 211 -5.63 -8.11 23.65
C GLN A 211 -6.09 -8.94 22.45
N PHE A 212 -7.36 -8.77 22.07
CA PHE A 212 -7.84 -9.28 20.80
C PHE A 212 -7.26 -8.52 19.62
N ASP A 213 -6.96 -9.23 18.54
CA ASP A 213 -6.68 -8.63 17.24
C ASP A 213 -8.00 -8.31 16.50
N PRO A 214 -7.99 -7.38 15.52
CA PRO A 214 -9.19 -7.06 14.74
C PRO A 214 -9.72 -8.29 13.99
N ASN A 215 -11.02 -8.57 14.14
CA ASN A 215 -11.66 -9.74 13.57
C ASN A 215 -12.74 -9.33 12.54
N PRO A 216 -12.72 -9.86 11.30
CA PRO A 216 -13.82 -9.68 10.35
C PRO A 216 -15.12 -10.38 10.84
N SER A 217 -16.24 -10.11 10.16
CA SER A 217 -17.45 -10.91 10.38
C SER A 217 -17.25 -12.33 9.85
N GLN A 218 -17.90 -13.28 10.52
CA GLN A 218 -17.77 -14.70 10.25
C GLN A 218 -19.14 -15.34 10.11
N VAL A 219 -19.17 -16.55 9.55
CA VAL A 219 -20.42 -17.27 9.30
C VAL A 219 -20.87 -17.99 10.57
N ALA A 220 -22.17 -17.93 10.86
CA ALA A 220 -22.76 -18.65 11.99
C ALA A 220 -22.71 -20.20 11.82
N GLY A 221 -22.65 -20.92 12.94
CA GLY A 221 -22.78 -22.38 13.00
C GLY A 221 -21.49 -23.21 13.01
N GLN A 222 -20.31 -22.58 13.09
CA GLN A 222 -19.02 -23.29 13.22
C GLN A 222 -18.20 -22.85 14.44
N GLY A 223 -18.68 -21.87 15.23
CA GLY A 223 -17.87 -21.18 16.24
C GLY A 223 -17.04 -20.07 15.60
N ALA A 224 -17.11 -18.85 16.12
CA ALA A 224 -16.25 -17.77 15.63
C ALA A 224 -14.80 -18.03 16.06
N GLU A 225 -13.83 -17.81 15.19
CA GLU A 225 -12.40 -17.80 15.54
C GLU A 225 -11.96 -16.39 15.87
N VAL A 226 -11.28 -16.19 17.00
CA VAL A 226 -10.77 -14.87 17.39
C VAL A 226 -9.30 -14.99 17.75
N ASP A 227 -8.47 -14.12 17.17
CA ASP A 227 -7.06 -14.07 17.52
C ASP A 227 -6.86 -13.26 18.80
N TYR A 228 -6.14 -13.86 19.75
CA TYR A 228 -5.81 -13.27 21.02
C TYR A 228 -4.29 -13.20 21.18
N ARG A 229 -3.76 -11.98 21.26
CA ARG A 229 -2.36 -11.72 21.53
C ARG A 229 -2.16 -11.51 23.02
N PHE A 230 -1.20 -12.21 23.62
CA PHE A 230 -0.97 -12.16 25.06
C PHE A 230 0.51 -12.23 25.42
N ARG A 231 0.79 -11.90 26.69
CA ARG A 231 2.12 -11.86 27.29
C ARG A 231 2.03 -12.14 28.79
N ASN A 232 2.97 -12.93 29.31
CA ASN A 232 3.17 -13.29 30.74
C ASN A 232 2.01 -14.06 31.41
N GLY A 233 0.76 -13.82 31.02
CA GLY A 233 -0.41 -14.48 31.56
C GLY A 233 -0.52 -15.94 31.13
N GLN A 234 -0.94 -16.77 32.07
CA GLN A 234 -1.08 -18.22 31.89
C GLN A 234 -2.53 -18.66 31.77
N HIS A 235 -3.49 -17.79 32.05
CA HIS A 235 -4.91 -18.11 32.00
C HIS A 235 -5.74 -16.88 31.67
N VAL A 236 -6.73 -17.05 30.80
CA VAL A 236 -7.68 -16.00 30.41
C VAL A 236 -9.10 -16.55 30.44
N GLU A 237 -10.01 -15.76 31.00
CA GLU A 237 -11.44 -16.05 31.06
C GLU A 237 -12.18 -15.21 30.01
N PHE A 238 -13.01 -15.85 29.20
CA PHE A 238 -13.80 -15.22 28.16
C PHE A 238 -15.29 -15.20 28.54
N GLU A 239 -15.94 -14.06 28.30
CA GLU A 239 -17.38 -13.87 28.47
C GLU A 239 -17.98 -13.29 27.19
N ALA A 240 -19.03 -13.90 26.66
CA ALA A 240 -19.73 -13.41 25.48
C ALA A 240 -21.13 -12.93 25.83
N TYR A 241 -21.40 -11.65 25.61
CA TYR A 241 -22.72 -11.03 25.81
C TYR A 241 -23.38 -10.76 24.46
N GLN A 242 -24.66 -11.12 24.30
CA GLN A 242 -25.39 -10.77 23.09
C GLN A 242 -25.52 -9.25 22.96
N ILE A 243 -25.50 -8.70 21.75
CA ILE A 243 -25.78 -7.28 21.48
C ILE A 243 -27.14 -7.17 20.79
N HIS A 244 -28.02 -6.32 21.32
CA HIS A 244 -29.35 -6.06 20.77
C HIS A 244 -29.30 -5.08 19.58
N VAL A 245 -28.75 -5.52 18.45
CA VAL A 245 -28.59 -4.70 17.23
C VAL A 245 -29.93 -4.20 16.69
N GLU A 246 -30.97 -5.02 16.70
CA GLU A 246 -32.30 -4.59 16.24
C GLU A 246 -32.87 -3.43 17.05
N LYS A 247 -32.65 -3.45 18.37
CA LYS A 247 -33.05 -2.36 19.26
C LYS A 247 -32.26 -1.09 18.95
N LEU A 248 -30.95 -1.22 18.70
CA LEU A 248 -30.13 -0.09 18.23
C LEU A 248 -30.68 0.51 16.95
N LEU A 249 -30.90 -0.29 15.90
CA LEU A 249 -31.44 0.20 14.63
C LEU A 249 -32.82 0.85 14.80
N THR A 250 -33.65 0.31 15.69
CA THR A 250 -34.96 0.87 16.02
C THR A 250 -34.83 2.23 16.70
N ASP A 251 -33.95 2.37 17.68
CA ASP A 251 -33.66 3.64 18.37
C ASP A 251 -33.10 4.69 17.39
N VAL A 252 -32.20 4.30 16.49
CA VAL A 252 -31.68 5.18 15.42
C VAL A 252 -32.80 5.66 14.49
N LYS A 253 -33.64 4.74 13.98
CA LYS A 253 -34.78 5.10 13.13
C LYS A 253 -35.78 6.00 13.86
N ASN A 254 -36.06 5.73 15.13
CA ASN A 254 -36.97 6.54 15.95
C ASN A 254 -36.41 7.95 16.18
N TYR A 255 -35.11 8.08 16.47
CA TYR A 255 -34.44 9.37 16.56
C TYR A 255 -34.53 10.15 15.24
N LEU A 256 -34.27 9.52 14.09
CA LEU A 256 -34.39 10.19 12.79
C LEU A 256 -35.82 10.63 12.47
N LYS A 257 -36.82 9.85 12.90
CA LYS A 257 -38.26 10.16 12.76
C LYS A 257 -38.73 11.31 13.65
N THR A 258 -37.96 11.76 14.65
CA THR A 258 -38.30 13.01 15.37
C THR A 258 -37.98 14.27 14.56
N HIS A 259 -37.40 14.11 13.36
CA HIS A 259 -37.02 15.19 12.45
C HIS A 259 -36.06 16.20 13.11
N PRO A 260 -34.94 15.75 13.73
CA PRO A 260 -34.05 16.64 14.46
C PRO A 260 -33.49 17.73 13.54
N GLU A 261 -33.44 18.96 14.07
CA GLU A 261 -32.87 20.11 13.33
C GLU A 261 -31.36 19.94 13.15
N LYS A 262 -30.69 19.46 14.21
CA LYS A 262 -29.27 19.11 14.22
C LYS A 262 -29.11 17.62 14.47
N LEU A 263 -28.45 16.94 13.54
CA LEU A 263 -28.10 15.53 13.69
C LEU A 263 -26.95 15.37 14.69
N GLU A 264 -27.21 14.63 15.76
CA GLU A 264 -26.20 14.17 16.70
C GLU A 264 -25.56 12.89 16.15
N TRP A 265 -24.30 12.99 15.71
CA TRP A 265 -23.63 11.90 14.99
C TRP A 265 -23.57 10.59 15.79
N ASP A 266 -23.36 10.68 17.11
CA ASP A 266 -23.30 9.52 17.99
C ASP A 266 -24.63 8.75 18.08
N GLN A 267 -25.76 9.42 17.79
CA GLN A 267 -27.08 8.78 17.77
C GLN A 267 -27.33 8.01 16.47
N VAL A 268 -26.65 8.34 15.37
CA VAL A 268 -26.86 7.72 14.04
C VAL A 268 -25.73 6.78 13.61
N ASN A 269 -24.56 6.87 14.26
CA ASN A 269 -23.42 6.01 13.96
C ASN A 269 -23.62 4.59 14.53
N ILE A 270 -24.09 3.69 13.66
CA ILE A 270 -24.33 2.27 13.98
C ILE A 270 -23.02 1.51 14.17
N SER A 271 -21.99 1.82 13.37
CA SER A 271 -20.68 1.13 13.42
C SER A 271 -19.94 1.29 14.75
N ASN A 272 -20.24 2.35 15.52
CA ASN A 272 -19.55 2.65 16.77
C ASN A 272 -20.12 1.91 18.00
N ILE A 273 -20.96 0.88 17.80
CA ILE A 273 -21.67 0.20 18.90
C ILE A 273 -20.73 -0.39 19.96
N GLY A 274 -19.56 -0.91 19.57
CA GLY A 274 -18.55 -1.43 20.51
C GLY A 274 -18.04 -0.35 21.47
N TYR A 275 -17.66 0.82 20.95
CA TYR A 275 -17.23 1.96 21.75
C TYR A 275 -18.35 2.45 22.68
N ARG A 276 -19.58 2.58 22.17
CA ARG A 276 -20.75 3.04 22.92
C ARG A 276 -21.10 2.12 24.10
N LEU A 277 -20.95 0.81 23.93
CA LEU A 277 -21.17 -0.16 24.99
C LEU A 277 -20.11 -0.05 26.10
N VAL A 278 -18.84 0.17 25.73
CA VAL A 278 -17.71 0.14 26.66
C VAL A 278 -17.49 1.50 27.35
N HIS A 279 -17.53 2.60 26.60
CA HIS A 279 -17.18 3.94 27.08
C HIS A 279 -18.41 4.79 27.46
N GLU A 280 -19.48 4.73 26.68
CA GLU A 280 -20.71 5.50 26.94
C GLU A 280 -21.71 4.76 27.84
N GLN A 281 -21.35 3.55 28.31
CA GLN A 281 -22.15 2.71 29.22
C GLN A 281 -23.59 2.49 28.75
N GLN A 282 -23.82 2.38 27.43
CA GLN A 282 -25.15 2.18 26.85
C GLN A 282 -25.63 0.73 27.03
N LYS A 283 -25.68 0.25 28.28
CA LYS A 283 -26.06 -1.11 28.69
C LYS A 283 -27.43 -1.54 28.17
N LYS A 284 -28.29 -0.61 27.74
CA LYS A 284 -29.58 -0.90 27.10
C LYS A 284 -29.48 -1.76 25.83
N TYR A 285 -28.31 -1.83 25.20
CA TYR A 285 -28.04 -2.68 24.04
C TYR A 285 -27.21 -3.92 24.38
N GLN A 286 -26.74 -4.07 25.62
CA GLN A 286 -26.09 -5.28 26.11
C GLN A 286 -27.18 -6.26 26.55
N GLY A 287 -27.22 -7.41 25.90
CA GLY A 287 -28.09 -8.53 26.21
C GLY A 287 -27.48 -9.49 27.24
N PRO A 288 -28.08 -10.69 27.40
CA PRO A 288 -27.65 -11.66 28.39
C PRO A 288 -26.26 -12.22 28.08
N LEU A 289 -25.62 -12.78 29.12
CA LEU A 289 -24.44 -13.62 28.98
C LEU A 289 -24.85 -14.92 28.26
N VAL A 290 -24.21 -15.19 27.13
CA VAL A 290 -24.50 -16.35 26.27
C VAL A 290 -23.54 -17.51 26.56
N SER A 291 -22.27 -17.22 26.83
CA SER A 291 -21.29 -18.23 27.16
C SER A 291 -20.14 -17.66 28.00
N ARG A 292 -19.49 -18.53 28.76
CA ARG A 292 -18.28 -18.28 29.53
C ARG A 292 -17.36 -19.50 29.42
N TRP A 293 -16.08 -19.27 29.14
CA TRP A 293 -15.07 -20.33 29.10
C TRP A 293 -13.68 -19.78 29.41
N GLY A 294 -12.83 -20.62 29.99
CA GLY A 294 -11.42 -20.31 30.25
C GLY A 294 -10.51 -20.96 29.22
N LEU A 295 -9.32 -20.39 29.04
CA LEU A 295 -8.25 -20.95 28.22
C LEU A 295 -6.91 -20.82 28.95
N ASP A 296 -6.22 -21.96 29.08
CA ASP A 296 -4.84 -21.98 29.55
C ASP A 296 -3.89 -21.55 28.43
N LEU A 297 -3.01 -20.61 28.78
CA LEU A 297 -2.06 -19.96 27.89
C LEU A 297 -0.64 -20.36 28.27
N LYS A 298 0.25 -20.47 27.28
CA LYS A 298 1.66 -20.85 27.47
C LYS A 298 2.60 -19.71 27.07
N PRO A 299 2.75 -18.66 27.89
CA PRO A 299 3.48 -17.46 27.49
C PRO A 299 4.95 -17.73 27.17
N LEU A 300 5.47 -17.04 26.15
CA LEU A 300 6.89 -17.07 25.81
C LEU A 300 7.77 -16.45 26.90
N SER A 301 8.97 -17.01 27.06
CA SER A 301 9.99 -16.43 27.94
C SER A 301 10.43 -15.04 27.47
N GLY A 302 10.83 -14.19 28.42
CA GLY A 302 11.40 -12.87 28.13
C GLY A 302 10.34 -11.81 27.81
N HIS A 303 9.13 -11.94 28.35
CA HIS A 303 8.03 -10.98 28.18
C HIS A 303 7.67 -10.72 26.70
N ARG A 304 7.77 -11.74 25.85
CA ARG A 304 7.42 -11.65 24.43
C ARG A 304 5.93 -11.86 24.23
N ASP A 305 5.38 -11.19 23.22
CA ASP A 305 4.00 -11.43 22.79
C ASP A 305 3.90 -12.77 22.08
N GLN A 306 2.79 -13.46 22.29
CA GLN A 306 2.41 -14.67 21.59
C GLN A 306 0.97 -14.55 21.12
N ARG A 307 0.65 -15.17 20.00
CA ARG A 307 -0.73 -15.25 19.50
C ARG A 307 -1.31 -16.64 19.66
N VAL A 308 -2.61 -16.69 19.93
CA VAL A 308 -3.41 -17.91 19.88
C VAL A 308 -4.73 -17.61 19.20
N THR A 309 -5.15 -18.50 18.30
CA THR A 309 -6.49 -18.46 17.71
C THR A 309 -7.45 -19.22 18.63
N VAL A 310 -8.48 -18.53 19.11
CA VAL A 310 -9.47 -19.07 20.05
C VAL A 310 -10.76 -19.35 19.29
N THR A 311 -11.15 -20.63 19.23
CA THR A 311 -12.47 -21.01 18.73
C THR A 311 -13.52 -20.77 19.81
N THR A 312 -14.46 -19.87 19.55
CA THR A 312 -15.53 -19.54 20.48
C THR A 312 -16.67 -20.56 20.41
N PRO A 313 -17.41 -20.80 21.51
CA PRO A 313 -18.60 -21.66 21.53
C PRO A 313 -19.84 -21.01 20.90
N LEU A 314 -19.68 -19.88 20.18
CA LEU A 314 -20.78 -19.11 19.62
C LEU A 314 -21.29 -19.72 18.31
N GLN A 315 -22.50 -20.28 18.33
CA GLN A 315 -23.08 -20.97 17.17
C GLN A 315 -24.17 -20.16 16.45
N ASN A 316 -24.87 -19.30 17.19
CA ASN A 316 -26.02 -18.58 16.65
C ASN A 316 -25.58 -17.28 15.96
N ALA A 317 -26.36 -16.86 14.95
CA ALA A 317 -26.14 -15.59 14.30
C ALA A 317 -26.47 -14.40 15.24
N GLY A 318 -25.71 -13.32 15.09
CA GLY A 318 -25.86 -12.10 15.86
C GLY A 318 -24.52 -11.42 16.14
N ALA A 319 -24.61 -10.28 16.81
CA ALA A 319 -23.44 -9.57 17.33
C ALA A 319 -23.22 -9.90 18.80
N TYR A 320 -21.97 -10.13 19.18
CA TYR A 320 -21.58 -10.48 20.53
C TYR A 320 -20.48 -9.55 21.03
N LEU A 321 -20.64 -8.99 22.23
CA LEU A 321 -19.56 -8.32 22.96
C LEU A 321 -18.76 -9.41 23.66
N LEU A 322 -17.59 -9.71 23.12
CA LEU A 322 -16.65 -10.65 23.71
C LEU A 322 -15.71 -9.90 24.66
N VAL A 323 -15.59 -10.39 25.89
CA VAL A 323 -14.76 -9.82 26.95
C VAL A 323 -13.73 -10.88 27.37
N ALA A 324 -12.45 -10.55 27.26
CA ALA A 324 -11.35 -11.37 27.78
C ALA A 324 -10.82 -10.75 29.07
N ARG A 325 -10.77 -11.52 30.14
CA ARG A 325 -10.20 -11.13 31.44
C ARG A 325 -8.95 -11.96 31.68
N MET A 326 -7.79 -11.31 31.54
CA MET A 326 -6.52 -11.93 31.88
C MET A 326 -6.42 -12.09 33.40
N GLN A 327 -6.05 -13.28 33.88
CA GLN A 327 -5.82 -13.49 35.31
C GLN A 327 -4.72 -12.55 35.80
N ASP A 328 -5.00 -11.79 36.87
CA ASP A 328 -4.10 -10.78 37.45
C ASP A 328 -3.58 -9.75 36.42
N GLY A 329 -4.38 -9.47 35.38
CA GLY A 329 -3.99 -8.63 34.26
C GLY A 329 -5.10 -7.69 33.79
N ASN A 330 -5.05 -7.33 32.50
CA ASN A 330 -5.99 -6.41 31.89
C ASN A 330 -7.28 -7.09 31.38
N THR A 331 -8.27 -6.27 31.02
CA THR A 331 -9.48 -6.72 30.32
C THR A 331 -9.49 -6.19 28.90
N SER A 332 -9.66 -7.07 27.91
CA SER A 332 -9.81 -6.74 26.50
C SER A 332 -11.23 -7.02 26.01
N ARG A 333 -11.71 -6.27 25.01
CA ARG A 333 -13.07 -6.38 24.49
C ARG A 333 -13.11 -6.19 22.98
N ILE A 334 -13.92 -6.98 22.28
CA ILE A 334 -14.23 -6.81 20.86
C ILE A 334 -15.71 -7.10 20.59
N VAL A 335 -16.18 -6.65 19.43
CA VAL A 335 -17.47 -7.08 18.88
C VAL A 335 -17.20 -8.17 17.85
N VAL A 336 -17.82 -9.33 18.03
CA VAL A 336 -17.78 -10.46 17.10
C VAL A 336 -19.11 -10.54 16.38
N TRP A 337 -19.07 -10.56 15.04
CA TRP A 337 -20.25 -10.67 14.19
C TRP A 337 -20.32 -12.07 13.60
N LEU A 338 -21.44 -12.77 13.86
CA LEU A 338 -21.79 -14.04 13.25
C LEU A 338 -22.99 -13.85 12.34
N ASP A 339 -22.79 -14.00 11.04
CA ASP A 339 -23.80 -13.76 10.02
C ASP A 339 -24.36 -15.11 9.51
N ASP A 340 -25.69 -15.24 9.48
CA ASP A 340 -26.37 -16.34 8.77
C ASP A 340 -26.88 -15.91 7.38
N THR A 341 -26.93 -14.61 7.12
CA THR A 341 -27.61 -14.01 5.98
C THR A 341 -26.77 -12.87 5.41
N ALA A 342 -26.54 -12.91 4.11
CA ALA A 342 -25.80 -11.90 3.37
C ALA A 342 -26.74 -11.10 2.45
N ILE A 343 -26.53 -9.78 2.40
CA ILE A 343 -27.20 -8.89 1.45
C ILE A 343 -26.17 -8.44 0.42
N ILE A 344 -26.34 -8.87 -0.82
CA ILE A 344 -25.54 -8.41 -1.95
C ILE A 344 -26.34 -7.36 -2.72
N ARG A 345 -25.69 -6.25 -3.04
CA ARG A 345 -26.31 -5.12 -3.74
C ARG A 345 -25.47 -4.72 -4.94
N LYS A 346 -26.08 -4.71 -6.13
CA LYS A 346 -25.45 -4.26 -7.37
C LYS A 346 -26.31 -3.20 -8.05
N LYS A 347 -25.68 -2.10 -8.45
CA LYS A 347 -26.38 -1.02 -9.17
C LYS A 347 -26.53 -1.41 -10.64
N MET A 348 -27.71 -1.21 -11.20
CA MET A 348 -28.01 -1.35 -12.63
C MET A 348 -28.36 0.04 -13.22
N SER A 349 -28.66 0.09 -14.51
CA SER A 349 -28.93 1.35 -15.24
C SER A 349 -30.21 2.07 -14.81
N ASP A 350 -31.22 1.34 -14.34
CA ASP A 350 -32.60 1.79 -14.07
C ASP A 350 -33.16 1.31 -12.73
N LYS A 351 -32.43 0.41 -12.05
CA LYS A 351 -32.83 -0.24 -10.79
C LYS A 351 -31.61 -0.65 -9.98
N THR A 352 -31.85 -1.01 -8.73
CA THR A 352 -30.81 -1.65 -7.91
C THR A 352 -31.16 -3.11 -7.71
N TYR A 353 -30.22 -3.99 -8.04
CA TYR A 353 -30.31 -5.41 -7.75
C TYR A 353 -29.94 -5.69 -6.30
N TYR A 354 -30.81 -6.39 -5.60
CA TYR A 354 -30.58 -6.96 -4.28
C TYR A 354 -30.67 -8.48 -4.35
N PHE A 355 -29.76 -9.15 -3.66
CA PHE A 355 -29.77 -10.60 -3.49
C PHE A 355 -29.55 -10.92 -2.02
N VAL A 356 -30.52 -11.60 -1.42
CA VAL A 356 -30.45 -12.09 -0.04
C VAL A 356 -30.16 -13.58 -0.10
N SER A 357 -29.09 -13.98 0.57
CA SER A 357 -28.63 -15.36 0.57
C SER A 357 -28.19 -15.82 1.94
N ASP A 358 -28.15 -17.13 2.12
CA ASP A 358 -27.54 -17.77 3.27
C ASP A 358 -26.02 -17.53 3.22
N ALA A 359 -25.46 -16.91 4.26
CA ALA A 359 -24.06 -16.48 4.30
C ALA A 359 -23.06 -17.66 4.19
N ARG A 360 -23.49 -18.87 4.54
CA ARG A 360 -22.65 -20.08 4.50
C ARG A 360 -22.67 -20.76 3.14
N THR A 361 -23.85 -20.91 2.57
CA THR A 361 -24.07 -21.77 1.39
C THR A 361 -24.26 -20.97 0.11
N GLY A 362 -24.48 -19.66 0.21
CA GLY A 362 -24.84 -18.79 -0.93
C GLY A 362 -26.24 -19.07 -1.49
N LYS A 363 -27.01 -19.96 -0.87
CA LYS A 363 -28.37 -20.30 -1.34
C LYS A 363 -29.31 -19.11 -1.20
N PRO A 364 -30.21 -18.89 -2.17
CA PRO A 364 -31.17 -17.79 -2.11
C PRO A 364 -32.12 -17.91 -0.92
N VAL A 365 -32.42 -16.79 -0.28
CA VAL A 365 -33.42 -16.69 0.79
C VAL A 365 -34.68 -16.05 0.22
N ALA A 366 -35.67 -16.89 -0.09
CA ALA A 366 -36.94 -16.45 -0.66
C ALA A 366 -37.88 -15.81 0.38
N GLY A 367 -38.69 -14.84 -0.04
CA GLY A 367 -39.73 -14.23 0.78
C GLY A 367 -39.23 -13.37 1.94
N ALA A 368 -37.93 -13.05 2.01
CA ALA A 368 -37.35 -12.15 2.99
C ALA A 368 -37.93 -10.74 2.82
N ASN A 369 -38.32 -10.12 3.92
CA ASN A 369 -38.79 -8.74 3.96
C ASN A 369 -37.58 -7.80 4.00
N LEU A 370 -37.38 -7.05 2.91
CA LEU A 370 -36.37 -6.01 2.79
C LEU A 370 -37.00 -4.66 3.15
N GLU A 371 -36.75 -4.19 4.37
CA GLU A 371 -37.10 -2.84 4.81
C GLU A 371 -36.03 -1.85 4.34
N PHE A 372 -36.46 -0.79 3.66
CA PHE A 372 -35.62 0.33 3.25
C PHE A 372 -36.00 1.55 4.08
N PHE A 373 -35.02 2.15 4.74
CA PHE A 373 -35.21 3.40 5.48
C PHE A 373 -34.19 4.43 5.04
N GLY A 374 -34.68 5.56 4.53
CA GLY A 374 -33.89 6.67 4.01
C GLY A 374 -34.01 7.91 4.89
N TYR A 375 -32.92 8.65 5.08
CA TYR A 375 -32.97 10.00 5.65
C TYR A 375 -32.12 11.01 4.88
N GLN A 376 -32.55 12.26 4.86
CA GLN A 376 -31.80 13.39 4.31
C GLN A 376 -31.92 14.58 5.25
N GLN A 377 -30.85 15.35 5.38
CA GLN A 377 -30.90 16.67 5.97
C GLN A 377 -31.14 17.73 4.89
N ILE A 378 -32.29 18.39 4.94
CA ILE A 378 -32.65 19.48 4.02
C ILE A 378 -32.48 20.83 4.71
N GLN A 379 -32.19 21.86 3.92
CA GLN A 379 -32.12 23.22 4.42
C GLN A 379 -33.48 23.91 4.19
N ARG A 380 -34.17 24.30 5.27
CA ARG A 380 -35.46 25.01 5.24
C ARG A 380 -35.28 26.53 5.25
N GLY A 381 -34.15 27.03 5.75
CA GLY A 381 -33.84 28.46 5.86
C GLY A 381 -32.37 28.74 6.19
N ARG A 382 -32.01 30.00 6.48
CA ARG A 382 -30.66 30.37 6.92
C ARG A 382 -30.41 29.75 8.30
N ASN A 383 -29.45 28.82 8.38
CA ASN A 383 -29.13 28.02 9.57
C ASN A 383 -30.28 27.14 10.12
N GLN A 384 -31.32 26.88 9.33
CA GLN A 384 -32.39 25.95 9.69
C GLN A 384 -32.29 24.72 8.81
N GLN A 385 -31.86 23.62 9.43
CA GLN A 385 -31.84 22.30 8.82
C GLN A 385 -32.97 21.46 9.42
N GLN A 386 -33.53 20.57 8.62
CA GLN A 386 -34.53 19.61 9.07
C GLN A 386 -34.20 18.25 8.47
N THR A 387 -34.25 17.22 9.31
CA THR A 387 -34.15 15.84 8.84
C THR A 387 -35.48 15.40 8.27
N GLN A 388 -35.49 14.85 7.06
CA GLN A 388 -36.63 14.14 6.46
C GLN A 388 -36.33 12.65 6.39
N THR A 389 -37.38 11.84 6.53
CA THR A 389 -37.26 10.37 6.46
C THR A 389 -38.26 9.80 5.49
N VAL A 390 -37.90 8.69 4.86
CA VAL A 390 -38.74 7.92 3.94
C VAL A 390 -38.52 6.44 4.24
N ASN A 391 -39.55 5.62 4.04
CA ASN A 391 -39.41 4.18 4.19
C ASN A 391 -40.35 3.43 3.25
N PHE A 392 -39.91 2.27 2.79
CA PHE A 392 -40.72 1.31 2.05
C PHE A 392 -40.18 -0.10 2.30
N ALA A 393 -40.89 -1.12 1.81
CA ALA A 393 -40.44 -2.50 1.92
C ALA A 393 -40.70 -3.25 0.62
N GLU A 394 -39.81 -4.19 0.32
CA GLU A 394 -39.94 -5.14 -0.79
C GLU A 394 -39.77 -6.56 -0.25
N ARG A 395 -40.17 -7.57 -1.02
CA ARG A 395 -39.91 -8.98 -0.68
C ARG A 395 -39.01 -9.62 -1.72
N THR A 396 -38.13 -10.50 -1.27
CA THR A 396 -37.35 -11.31 -2.21
C THR A 396 -38.24 -12.35 -2.89
N ASP A 397 -37.96 -12.59 -4.17
CA ASP A 397 -38.59 -13.65 -4.96
C ASP A 397 -38.04 -15.04 -4.60
N GLU A 398 -38.46 -16.08 -5.32
CA GLU A 398 -38.00 -17.47 -5.13
C GLU A 398 -36.48 -17.65 -5.29
N ASN A 399 -35.84 -16.75 -6.05
CA ASN A 399 -34.40 -16.72 -6.26
C ASN A 399 -33.69 -15.80 -5.26
N GLY A 400 -34.36 -15.34 -4.20
CA GLY A 400 -33.77 -14.45 -3.20
C GLY A 400 -33.48 -13.04 -3.71
N GLN A 401 -34.10 -12.62 -4.82
CA GLN A 401 -33.81 -11.36 -5.51
C GLN A 401 -34.88 -10.31 -5.26
N ALA A 402 -34.47 -9.04 -5.25
CA ALA A 402 -35.36 -7.89 -5.27
C ALA A 402 -34.79 -6.78 -6.16
N PHE A 403 -35.68 -6.00 -6.78
CA PHE A 403 -35.32 -4.98 -7.77
C PHE A 403 -36.02 -3.64 -7.49
N PRO A 404 -35.73 -2.97 -6.35
CA PRO A 404 -36.24 -1.62 -6.10
C PRO A 404 -35.88 -0.68 -7.26
N ALA A 405 -36.87 0.09 -7.71
CA ALA A 405 -36.72 1.07 -8.77
C ALA A 405 -35.87 2.26 -8.31
N GLU A 406 -35.18 2.92 -9.25
CA GLU A 406 -34.42 4.14 -8.95
C GLU A 406 -35.28 5.21 -8.25
N SER A 407 -36.56 5.33 -8.63
CA SER A 407 -37.50 6.29 -8.03
C SER A 407 -37.81 6.02 -6.56
N GLN A 408 -37.64 4.78 -6.08
CA GLN A 408 -37.84 4.44 -4.67
C GLN A 408 -36.57 4.71 -3.83
N LEU A 409 -35.39 4.61 -4.46
CA LEU A 409 -34.08 4.76 -3.82
C LEU A 409 -33.41 6.06 -4.25
N GLU A 410 -34.05 7.18 -3.93
CA GLU A 410 -33.62 8.51 -4.37
C GLU A 410 -32.21 8.87 -3.85
N LYS A 411 -31.38 9.40 -4.75
CA LYS A 411 -29.94 9.68 -4.55
C LYS A 411 -29.60 10.67 -3.44
N HIS A 412 -30.55 11.52 -3.04
CA HIS A 412 -30.34 12.56 -2.04
C HIS A 412 -30.57 12.07 -0.60
N TYR A 413 -31.19 10.90 -0.43
CA TYR A 413 -31.30 10.21 0.85
C TYR A 413 -30.09 9.30 1.10
N GLN A 414 -29.74 9.13 2.37
CA GLN A 414 -28.90 8.04 2.85
C GLN A 414 -29.79 6.89 3.29
N TRP A 415 -29.51 5.68 2.84
CA TRP A 415 -30.38 4.53 3.01
C TRP A 415 -29.71 3.42 3.78
N ILE A 416 -30.47 2.82 4.69
CA ILE A 416 -30.19 1.52 5.32
C ILE A 416 -31.19 0.50 4.78
N THR A 417 -30.71 -0.70 4.46
CA THR A 417 -31.55 -1.85 4.12
C THR A 417 -31.48 -2.86 5.26
N ILE A 418 -32.63 -3.39 5.70
CA ILE A 418 -32.73 -4.40 6.75
C ILE A 418 -33.53 -5.59 6.19
N ALA A 419 -32.91 -6.76 6.13
CA ALA A 419 -33.55 -8.02 5.75
C ALA A 419 -34.04 -8.76 6.99
N ARG A 420 -35.30 -9.21 6.98
CA ARG A 420 -35.89 -10.07 8.01
C ARG A 420 -36.67 -11.21 7.39
N THR A 421 -36.67 -12.36 8.05
CA THR A 421 -37.48 -13.51 7.65
C THR A 421 -38.33 -14.02 8.82
N ALA A 422 -39.33 -14.85 8.52
CA ALA A 422 -40.20 -15.43 9.55
C ALA A 422 -39.46 -16.46 10.43
N ASP A 423 -38.41 -17.11 9.91
CA ASP A 423 -37.51 -18.02 10.63
C ASP A 423 -36.46 -17.28 11.49
N GLY A 424 -36.50 -15.95 11.53
CA GLY A 424 -35.68 -15.15 12.44
C GLY A 424 -34.33 -14.72 11.89
N ARG A 425 -34.06 -14.88 10.58
CA ARG A 425 -32.86 -14.34 9.95
C ARG A 425 -32.88 -12.83 9.97
N PHE A 426 -31.72 -12.25 10.18
CA PHE A 426 -31.54 -10.80 10.30
C PHE A 426 -30.23 -10.37 9.65
N ALA A 427 -30.31 -9.42 8.72
CA ALA A 427 -29.14 -8.77 8.14
C ALA A 427 -29.43 -7.30 7.86
N TYR A 428 -28.41 -6.45 7.86
CA TYR A 428 -28.58 -5.03 7.53
C TYR A 428 -27.34 -4.45 6.85
N THR A 429 -27.51 -3.33 6.15
CA THR A 429 -26.42 -2.55 5.55
C THR A 429 -26.10 -1.32 6.40
N GLY A 430 -24.95 -0.69 6.18
CA GLY A 430 -24.74 0.69 6.67
C GLY A 430 -25.65 1.69 5.95
N PHE A 431 -25.72 2.92 6.49
CA PHE A 431 -26.28 4.05 5.75
C PHE A 431 -25.35 4.42 4.59
N ASP A 432 -25.89 4.44 3.37
CA ASP A 432 -25.12 4.78 2.17
C ASP A 432 -26.00 5.52 1.15
N ARG A 433 -25.37 6.29 0.26
CA ARG A 433 -26.06 7.02 -0.81
C ARG A 433 -26.10 6.21 -2.10
N PHE A 434 -27.23 6.29 -2.78
CA PHE A 434 -27.35 5.75 -4.13
C PHE A 434 -26.84 6.75 -5.16
N TRP A 435 -26.04 6.25 -6.09
CA TRP A 435 -25.56 6.98 -7.24
C TRP A 435 -25.82 6.10 -8.45
N TYR A 436 -26.69 6.55 -9.35
CA TYR A 436 -26.96 5.89 -10.61
C TYR A 436 -26.08 6.54 -11.68
N SER A 437 -25.30 5.72 -12.37
CA SER A 437 -24.63 6.12 -13.59
C SER A 437 -25.47 5.60 -14.73
N HIS A 438 -26.00 6.49 -15.56
CA HIS A 438 -26.51 6.11 -16.86
C HIS A 438 -25.32 6.18 -17.83
N PRO A 439 -24.67 5.05 -18.18
CA PRO A 439 -23.72 5.08 -19.27
C PRO A 439 -24.50 5.53 -20.51
N SER A 440 -24.06 6.62 -21.14
CA SER A 440 -24.60 6.99 -22.43
C SER A 440 -24.26 5.87 -23.42
N ASP A 441 -25.25 5.42 -24.21
CA ASP A 441 -25.07 4.47 -25.35
C ASP A 441 -23.87 4.82 -26.24
N GLN A 442 -23.51 6.10 -26.25
CA GLN A 442 -22.36 6.69 -26.92
C GLN A 442 -20.99 6.05 -26.57
N ARG A 443 -20.91 5.21 -25.55
CA ARG A 443 -19.66 4.58 -25.10
C ARG A 443 -19.42 3.18 -25.67
N LEU A 444 -20.45 2.49 -26.16
CA LEU A 444 -20.36 1.11 -26.69
C LEU A 444 -20.12 1.07 -28.21
N ASN A 445 -20.61 2.07 -28.94
CA ASN A 445 -20.35 2.25 -30.38
C ASN A 445 -19.60 3.57 -30.57
N THR A 446 -18.28 3.49 -30.80
CA THR A 446 -17.42 4.68 -30.91
C THR A 446 -16.53 4.62 -32.14
N VAL A 447 -16.28 5.78 -32.76
CA VAL A 447 -15.32 5.87 -33.86
C VAL A 447 -13.90 5.85 -33.28
N LYS A 448 -13.04 4.98 -33.79
CA LYS A 448 -11.60 4.96 -33.48
C LYS A 448 -10.77 5.16 -34.75
N ILE A 449 -9.63 5.80 -34.58
CA ILE A 449 -8.64 6.01 -35.64
C ILE A 449 -7.31 5.39 -35.17
N TYR A 450 -6.78 4.45 -35.94
CA TYR A 450 -5.50 3.77 -35.69
C TYR A 450 -4.49 4.15 -36.77
N GLY A 451 -3.19 4.20 -36.44
CA GLY A 451 -2.14 4.49 -37.43
C GLY A 451 -0.77 3.96 -37.03
N ILE A 452 0.13 3.87 -38.01
CA ILE A 452 1.49 3.32 -37.90
C ILE A 452 2.41 3.99 -38.93
N THR A 453 3.70 4.09 -38.59
CA THR A 453 4.82 4.43 -39.48
C THR A 453 5.70 3.21 -39.74
N ASP A 454 6.47 3.18 -40.84
CA ASP A 454 7.36 2.05 -41.16
C ASP A 454 8.46 1.82 -40.12
N ARG A 455 8.89 2.89 -39.42
CA ARG A 455 9.91 2.88 -38.37
C ARG A 455 9.54 3.83 -37.22
N PRO A 456 10.06 3.60 -36.01
CA PRO A 456 9.84 4.50 -34.87
C PRO A 456 10.79 5.72 -34.84
N VAL A 457 11.96 5.62 -35.48
CA VAL A 457 13.02 6.66 -35.48
C VAL A 457 13.60 6.85 -36.88
N TYR A 458 13.75 8.10 -37.29
CA TYR A 458 14.29 8.53 -38.58
C TYR A 458 15.43 9.54 -38.39
N ARG A 459 16.26 9.67 -39.41
CA ARG A 459 17.22 10.78 -39.52
C ARG A 459 16.65 11.89 -40.42
N PRO A 460 17.19 13.11 -40.36
CA PRO A 460 17.00 14.09 -41.43
C PRO A 460 17.25 13.46 -42.81
N GLU A 461 16.55 13.94 -43.84
CA GLU A 461 16.61 13.43 -45.23
C GLU A 461 16.04 12.02 -45.46
N GLN A 462 15.48 11.36 -44.44
CA GLN A 462 14.79 10.09 -44.64
C GLN A 462 13.33 10.28 -45.02
N LYS A 463 12.79 9.31 -45.75
CA LYS A 463 11.36 9.24 -46.07
C LYS A 463 10.61 8.50 -44.97
N VAL A 464 9.54 9.09 -44.47
CA VAL A 464 8.60 8.50 -43.50
C VAL A 464 7.38 8.00 -44.27
N ASP A 465 7.10 6.70 -44.23
CA ASP A 465 5.87 6.13 -44.76
C ASP A 465 4.88 5.87 -43.62
N PHE A 466 3.61 6.25 -43.80
CA PHE A 466 2.57 6.09 -42.76
C PHE A 466 1.22 5.62 -43.33
N LYS A 467 0.45 4.95 -42.48
CA LYS A 467 -0.91 4.49 -42.78
C LYS A 467 -1.85 4.66 -41.59
N PHE A 468 -3.09 5.03 -41.85
CA PHE A 468 -4.17 5.17 -40.88
C PHE A 468 -5.42 4.41 -41.30
N TRP A 469 -6.26 4.04 -40.33
CA TRP A 469 -7.57 3.44 -40.53
C TRP A 469 -8.59 4.08 -39.59
N VAL A 470 -9.78 4.37 -40.11
CA VAL A 470 -10.90 5.00 -39.38
C VAL A 470 -12.09 4.06 -39.37
N ARG A 471 -12.57 3.66 -38.19
CA ARG A 471 -13.64 2.66 -38.04
C ARG A 471 -14.59 2.97 -36.89
N ASN A 472 -15.84 2.54 -37.01
CA ASN A 472 -16.70 2.33 -35.86
C ASN A 472 -16.30 1.04 -35.14
N VAL A 473 -16.25 1.06 -33.82
CA VAL A 473 -15.96 -0.11 -32.98
C VAL A 473 -17.17 -0.36 -32.09
N GLY A 474 -17.75 -1.56 -32.21
CA GLY A 474 -18.92 -2.04 -31.49
C GLY A 474 -19.18 -3.52 -31.79
N TYR A 475 -19.92 -4.21 -30.92
CA TYR A 475 -20.22 -5.64 -31.08
C TYR A 475 -21.37 -5.92 -32.07
N ASP A 476 -22.35 -5.02 -32.16
CA ASP A 476 -23.56 -5.16 -32.97
C ASP A 476 -23.65 -4.11 -34.09
N LEU A 477 -22.55 -3.88 -34.82
CA LEU A 477 -22.52 -2.91 -35.92
C LEU A 477 -23.26 -3.45 -37.15
N SER A 478 -24.13 -2.62 -37.73
CA SER A 478 -24.70 -2.91 -39.06
C SER A 478 -23.64 -2.75 -40.16
N LYS A 479 -23.85 -3.38 -41.32
CA LYS A 479 -22.95 -3.22 -42.50
C LYS A 479 -22.79 -1.77 -42.95
N ALA A 480 -23.82 -0.95 -42.75
CA ALA A 480 -23.78 0.48 -43.07
C ALA A 480 -22.89 1.26 -42.08
N GLU A 481 -22.87 0.86 -40.81
CA GLU A 481 -22.01 1.46 -39.78
C GLU A 481 -20.55 1.04 -39.93
N ASP A 482 -20.27 -0.16 -40.46
CA ASP A 482 -18.91 -0.65 -40.72
C ASP A 482 -18.24 0.08 -41.91
N SER A 483 -19.01 0.42 -42.95
CA SER A 483 -18.52 1.10 -44.17
C SER A 483 -18.68 2.63 -44.15
N GLU A 484 -19.08 3.22 -43.03
CA GLU A 484 -19.44 4.64 -42.93
C GLU A 484 -18.30 5.59 -43.34
N PHE A 485 -17.05 5.19 -43.10
CA PHE A 485 -15.84 5.98 -43.40
C PHE A 485 -15.21 5.68 -44.76
N ALA A 486 -15.87 4.90 -45.61
CA ALA A 486 -15.39 4.65 -46.97
C ALA A 486 -15.40 5.93 -47.81
N ASN A 487 -14.35 6.16 -48.61
CA ASN A 487 -14.26 7.27 -49.55
C ASN A 487 -14.46 8.68 -48.95
N GLN A 488 -14.15 8.86 -47.66
CA GLN A 488 -14.28 10.13 -46.95
C GLN A 488 -12.99 10.95 -46.99
N ASN A 489 -13.15 12.27 -46.96
CA ASN A 489 -12.03 13.19 -46.82
C ASN A 489 -11.64 13.31 -45.35
N VAL A 490 -10.36 13.07 -45.04
CA VAL A 490 -9.77 13.18 -43.71
C VAL A 490 -8.63 14.21 -43.73
N ALA A 491 -8.57 15.05 -42.70
CA ALA A 491 -7.51 16.05 -42.58
C ALA A 491 -6.32 15.43 -41.84
N LEU A 492 -5.15 15.44 -42.47
CA LEU A 492 -3.87 15.02 -41.90
C LEU A 492 -3.04 16.25 -41.57
N LYS A 493 -2.54 16.32 -40.35
CA LYS A 493 -1.68 17.38 -39.85
C LYS A 493 -0.39 16.79 -39.29
N LEU A 494 0.77 17.22 -39.79
CA LEU A 494 2.06 16.90 -39.20
C LEU A 494 2.48 18.01 -38.24
N ILE A 495 2.82 17.64 -37.00
CA ILE A 495 3.19 18.54 -35.92
C ILE A 495 4.61 18.21 -35.47
N GLY A 496 5.51 19.20 -35.52
CA GLY A 496 6.89 19.07 -35.07
C GLY A 496 7.07 19.30 -33.57
N LYS A 497 8.33 19.28 -33.11
CA LYS A 497 8.77 19.37 -31.70
C LYS A 497 8.14 20.51 -30.88
N ASN A 498 7.93 21.68 -31.50
CA ASN A 498 7.40 22.88 -30.83
C ASN A 498 5.88 23.07 -31.00
N ASN A 499 5.14 21.99 -31.27
CA ASN A 499 3.73 22.06 -31.71
C ASN A 499 3.50 22.90 -32.98
N LYS A 500 4.55 23.20 -33.73
CA LYS A 500 4.46 23.89 -35.01
C LYS A 500 3.93 22.92 -36.06
N THR A 501 2.87 23.33 -36.75
CA THR A 501 2.35 22.59 -37.91
C THR A 501 3.41 22.64 -39.02
N VAL A 502 3.91 21.47 -39.42
CA VAL A 502 4.84 21.32 -40.55
C VAL A 502 4.06 21.36 -41.86
N PHE A 503 2.97 20.60 -41.95
CA PHE A 503 2.03 20.68 -43.05
C PHE A 503 0.64 20.21 -42.62
N GLU A 504 -0.34 20.57 -43.44
CA GLU A 504 -1.70 20.04 -43.38
C GLU A 504 -2.11 19.59 -44.79
N LYS A 505 -2.62 18.37 -44.92
CA LYS A 505 -3.06 17.76 -46.18
C LYS A 505 -4.43 17.12 -45.99
N THR A 506 -5.27 17.15 -47.02
CA THR A 506 -6.51 16.36 -47.03
C THR A 506 -6.27 15.08 -47.80
N LEU A 507 -6.50 13.93 -47.16
CA LEU A 507 -6.42 12.61 -47.79
C LEU A 507 -7.83 12.04 -47.97
N LYS A 508 -8.02 11.20 -48.99
CA LYS A 508 -9.26 10.45 -49.19
C LYS A 508 -9.05 9.01 -48.70
N THR A 509 -9.97 8.50 -47.89
CA THR A 509 -9.94 7.10 -47.44
C THR A 509 -10.35 6.14 -48.55
N ASP A 510 -9.88 4.90 -48.48
CA ASP A 510 -10.28 3.80 -49.35
C ASP A 510 -11.66 3.24 -48.96
N GLU A 511 -12.08 2.13 -49.59
CA GLU A 511 -13.35 1.44 -49.30
C GLU A 511 -13.41 0.86 -47.87
N TYR A 512 -12.27 0.76 -47.21
CA TYR A 512 -12.09 0.21 -45.86
C TYR A 512 -11.77 1.31 -44.83
N GLY A 513 -11.97 2.59 -45.16
CA GLY A 513 -11.69 3.70 -44.23
C GLY A 513 -10.19 3.91 -43.95
N GLY A 514 -9.30 3.33 -44.76
CA GLY A 514 -7.85 3.45 -44.67
C GLY A 514 -7.31 4.61 -45.51
N CYS A 515 -6.26 5.29 -45.05
CA CYS A 515 -5.50 6.26 -45.85
C CYS A 515 -3.99 6.11 -45.60
N GLN A 516 -3.18 6.42 -46.61
CA GLN A 516 -1.73 6.30 -46.53
C GLN A 516 -1.07 7.54 -47.14
N GLY A 517 0.19 7.76 -46.77
CA GLY A 517 0.99 8.83 -47.35
C GLY A 517 2.45 8.74 -46.91
N ASP A 518 3.22 9.68 -47.44
CA ASP A 518 4.64 9.79 -47.15
C ASP A 518 5.03 11.25 -46.83
N TRP A 519 6.17 11.38 -46.14
CA TRP A 519 6.81 12.66 -45.91
C TRP A 519 8.33 12.52 -45.99
N GLN A 520 8.94 13.31 -46.88
CA GLN A 520 10.38 13.46 -46.96
C GLN A 520 10.85 14.46 -45.90
N ILE A 521 11.65 14.02 -44.92
CA ILE A 521 12.18 14.87 -43.85
C ILE A 521 13.20 15.84 -44.44
N PRO A 522 13.04 17.17 -44.29
CA PRO A 522 14.05 18.15 -44.71
C PRO A 522 15.39 17.97 -43.99
N ALA A 523 16.49 18.39 -44.61
CA ALA A 523 17.83 18.33 -44.00
C ALA A 523 17.95 19.21 -42.74
N ASP A 524 17.20 20.31 -42.70
CA ASP A 524 17.13 21.29 -41.62
C ASP A 524 16.00 21.02 -40.61
N ALA A 525 15.45 19.80 -40.60
CA ALA A 525 14.37 19.42 -39.69
C ALA A 525 14.82 19.39 -38.21
N ASP A 526 14.00 19.96 -37.32
CA ASP A 526 14.24 19.95 -35.87
C ASP A 526 14.33 18.52 -35.29
N LEU A 527 15.37 18.20 -34.53
CA LEU A 527 15.48 16.88 -33.89
C LEU A 527 14.52 16.76 -32.70
N GLY A 528 13.68 15.71 -32.68
CA GLY A 528 12.76 15.41 -31.59
C GLY A 528 11.56 14.56 -31.99
N VAL A 529 10.50 14.62 -31.18
CA VAL A 529 9.26 13.87 -31.42
C VAL A 529 8.36 14.64 -32.38
N TYR A 530 8.02 13.99 -33.50
CA TYR A 530 7.01 14.44 -34.46
C TYR A 530 5.74 13.65 -34.28
N TYR A 531 4.64 14.24 -34.75
CA TYR A 531 3.37 13.59 -34.64
C TYR A 531 2.47 13.83 -35.84
N LEU A 532 1.83 12.77 -36.30
CA LEU A 532 0.82 12.80 -37.35
C LEU A 532 -0.55 12.73 -36.70
N GLU A 533 -1.35 13.78 -36.85
CA GLU A 533 -2.73 13.86 -36.38
C GLU A 533 -3.69 13.72 -37.56
N VAL A 534 -4.60 12.76 -37.49
CA VAL A 534 -5.70 12.61 -38.46
C VAL A 534 -6.99 13.04 -37.80
N THR A 535 -7.74 13.94 -38.45
CA THR A 535 -9.03 14.45 -38.00
C THR A 535 -10.11 14.11 -39.01
N VAL A 536 -11.20 13.52 -38.52
CA VAL A 536 -12.37 13.13 -39.32
C VAL A 536 -13.62 13.83 -38.80
N LYS A 537 -14.47 14.28 -39.73
CA LYS A 537 -15.82 14.76 -39.43
C LYS A 537 -16.79 13.59 -39.57
N PRO A 538 -17.27 12.99 -38.48
CA PRO A 538 -18.24 11.90 -38.58
C PRO A 538 -19.51 12.40 -39.28
N ARG A 539 -20.02 11.60 -40.22
CA ARG A 539 -21.35 11.77 -40.84
C ARG A 539 -22.32 10.79 -40.14
N GLY A 540 -23.62 10.84 -40.47
CA GLY A 540 -24.58 9.82 -40.04
C GLY A 540 -24.85 9.73 -38.53
N LYS A 541 -25.27 8.53 -38.06
CA LYS A 541 -25.62 8.28 -36.64
C LYS A 541 -24.40 8.39 -35.71
N ALA A 542 -23.19 8.18 -36.23
CA ALA A 542 -21.94 8.34 -35.49
C ALA A 542 -21.62 9.80 -35.10
N ALA A 543 -22.25 10.80 -35.73
CA ALA A 543 -22.04 12.21 -35.40
C ALA A 543 -22.61 12.62 -34.02
N GLY A 544 -23.49 11.80 -33.42
CA GLY A 544 -24.18 12.11 -32.16
C GLY A 544 -24.95 13.44 -32.18
N LYS A 545 -25.54 13.86 -31.04
CA LYS A 545 -26.24 15.15 -30.92
C LYS A 545 -25.31 16.38 -30.94
N ARG A 546 -24.00 16.16 -30.97
CA ARG A 546 -22.96 17.20 -31.07
C ARG A 546 -21.89 16.68 -32.02
N SER A 547 -22.01 17.02 -33.31
CA SER A 547 -21.01 16.70 -34.33
C SER A 547 -19.66 17.32 -33.93
N ARG A 548 -18.83 16.52 -33.25
CA ARG A 548 -17.46 16.88 -32.89
C ARG A 548 -16.53 16.15 -33.83
N ASN A 549 -15.49 16.86 -34.28
CA ASN A 549 -14.40 16.22 -35.02
C ASN A 549 -13.75 15.17 -34.12
N ILE A 550 -13.40 14.04 -34.72
CA ILE A 550 -12.70 12.94 -34.04
C ILE A 550 -11.28 12.95 -34.57
N SER A 551 -10.31 13.10 -33.68
CA SER A 551 -8.90 13.07 -34.06
C SER A 551 -8.13 12.00 -33.30
N SER A 552 -7.07 11.49 -33.94
CA SER A 552 -6.10 10.58 -33.34
C SER A 552 -4.71 10.93 -33.84
N ARG A 553 -3.71 10.58 -33.03
CA ARG A 553 -2.34 11.02 -33.21
C ARG A 553 -1.39 9.85 -33.01
N ILE A 554 -0.44 9.69 -33.92
CA ILE A 554 0.70 8.78 -33.78
C ILE A 554 1.99 9.60 -33.70
N SER A 555 3.04 9.05 -33.10
CA SER A 555 4.32 9.72 -32.95
C SER A 555 5.46 8.91 -33.57
N PHE A 556 6.48 9.62 -34.03
CA PHE A 556 7.77 9.09 -34.44
C PHE A 556 8.87 10.08 -34.05
N ARG A 557 10.13 9.63 -34.00
CA ARG A 557 11.28 10.48 -33.63
C ARG A 557 12.13 10.80 -34.84
N VAL A 558 12.65 12.02 -34.89
CA VAL A 558 13.72 12.44 -35.81
C VAL A 558 14.95 12.75 -34.96
N GLU A 559 15.99 11.95 -35.08
CA GLU A 559 17.21 12.06 -34.26
C GLU A 559 18.46 11.83 -35.13
N GLU A 560 19.55 12.52 -34.77
CA GLU A 560 20.88 12.22 -35.29
C GLU A 560 21.49 11.05 -34.50
N TYR A 561 21.05 9.83 -34.83
CA TYR A 561 21.61 8.64 -34.20
C TYR A 561 22.70 8.02 -35.06
N LYS A 562 23.82 7.63 -34.45
CA LYS A 562 24.72 6.63 -35.04
C LYS A 562 24.11 5.26 -34.83
N LYS A 563 24.09 4.42 -35.86
CA LYS A 563 23.66 3.02 -35.68
C LYS A 563 24.63 2.39 -34.67
N PRO A 564 24.14 1.75 -33.60
CA PRO A 564 25.03 1.05 -32.69
C PRO A 564 25.84 0.02 -33.48
N GLU A 565 27.11 -0.17 -33.14
CA GLU A 565 28.01 -1.09 -33.85
C GLU A 565 28.06 -2.47 -33.16
N PHE A 566 27.59 -2.54 -31.92
CA PHE A 566 27.54 -3.74 -31.10
C PHE A 566 26.25 -3.81 -30.29
N GLU A 567 25.93 -5.03 -29.87
CA GLU A 567 24.85 -5.40 -28.96
C GLU A 567 25.43 -5.83 -27.60
N VAL A 568 24.68 -5.57 -26.53
CA VAL A 568 24.98 -6.04 -25.17
C VAL A 568 23.81 -6.89 -24.72
N LEU A 569 24.10 -8.13 -24.35
CA LEU A 569 23.12 -9.12 -23.93
C LEU A 569 23.46 -9.59 -22.53
N VAL A 570 22.45 -9.65 -21.66
CA VAL A 570 22.61 -10.13 -20.28
C VAL A 570 21.90 -11.48 -20.18
N GLU A 571 22.67 -12.55 -20.01
CA GLU A 571 22.17 -13.90 -19.79
C GLU A 571 22.04 -14.13 -18.28
N ALA A 572 20.81 -14.37 -17.84
CA ALA A 572 20.50 -14.82 -16.48
C ALA A 572 20.10 -16.30 -16.51
N PRO A 573 20.07 -17.00 -15.36
CA PRO A 573 19.58 -18.38 -15.30
C PRO A 573 18.14 -18.48 -15.85
N GLU A 574 17.87 -19.51 -16.67
CA GLU A 574 16.54 -19.76 -17.23
C GLU A 574 15.55 -20.26 -16.17
N GLU A 575 16.05 -21.02 -15.19
CA GLU A 575 15.25 -21.52 -14.08
C GLU A 575 15.16 -20.49 -12.95
N PRO A 576 13.97 -20.33 -12.32
CA PRO A 576 13.82 -19.52 -11.13
C PRO A 576 14.78 -19.99 -10.03
N VAL A 577 15.59 -19.07 -9.51
CA VAL A 577 16.53 -19.38 -8.43
C VAL A 577 15.83 -19.15 -7.09
N ALA A 578 15.94 -20.12 -6.18
CA ALA A 578 15.39 -20.00 -4.85
C ALA A 578 16.13 -18.94 -4.03
N LEU A 579 15.40 -18.18 -3.20
CA LEU A 579 16.03 -17.27 -2.24
C LEU A 579 16.92 -18.07 -1.29
N GLY A 580 18.19 -17.65 -1.17
CA GLY A 580 19.26 -18.33 -0.45
C GLY A 580 20.42 -18.76 -1.34
N ASP A 581 20.18 -18.97 -2.63
CA ASP A 581 21.21 -19.41 -3.57
C ASP A 581 21.95 -18.23 -4.23
N VAL A 582 23.14 -18.48 -4.77
CA VAL A 582 23.93 -17.48 -5.49
C VAL A 582 23.52 -17.47 -6.97
N VAL A 583 22.94 -16.35 -7.43
CA VAL A 583 22.55 -16.16 -8.83
C VAL A 583 23.78 -15.73 -9.63
N THR A 584 24.06 -16.41 -10.75
CA THR A 584 25.15 -16.05 -11.66
C THR A 584 24.58 -15.50 -12.96
N ALA A 585 24.94 -14.27 -13.32
CA ALA A 585 24.54 -13.62 -14.57
C ALA A 585 25.78 -13.32 -15.43
N LYS A 586 25.65 -13.44 -16.75
CA LYS A 586 26.71 -13.17 -17.72
C LYS A 586 26.34 -12.00 -18.63
N ILE A 587 27.18 -10.99 -18.69
CA ILE A 587 27.05 -9.89 -19.65
C ILE A 587 27.94 -10.22 -20.85
N LYS A 588 27.36 -10.25 -22.05
CA LYS A 588 28.05 -10.48 -23.33
C LYS A 588 27.95 -9.26 -24.21
N ALA A 589 29.07 -8.80 -24.76
CA ALA A 589 29.09 -7.72 -25.76
C ALA A 589 29.63 -8.22 -27.10
N LYS A 590 28.85 -8.09 -28.16
CA LYS A 590 29.19 -8.56 -29.51
C LYS A 590 28.93 -7.48 -30.55
N TYR A 591 29.84 -7.29 -31.49
CA TYR A 591 29.57 -6.47 -32.66
C TYR A 591 28.46 -7.08 -33.52
N TYR A 592 27.67 -6.27 -34.24
CA TYR A 592 26.61 -6.81 -35.12
C TYR A 592 27.14 -7.71 -36.25
N PHE A 593 28.45 -7.65 -36.54
CA PHE A 593 29.12 -8.56 -37.47
C PHE A 593 29.63 -9.86 -36.82
N GLY A 594 29.41 -10.06 -35.51
CA GLY A 594 29.59 -11.32 -34.77
C GLY A 594 30.80 -11.41 -33.83
N SER A 595 31.79 -10.52 -33.93
CA SER A 595 32.99 -10.58 -33.07
C SER A 595 32.73 -10.05 -31.65
N PRO A 596 33.45 -10.54 -30.62
CA PRO A 596 33.35 -10.00 -29.26
C PRO A 596 33.96 -8.59 -29.15
N VAL A 597 33.42 -7.79 -28.24
CA VAL A 597 34.00 -6.49 -27.87
C VAL A 597 35.13 -6.72 -26.88
N VAL A 598 36.34 -6.26 -27.21
CA VAL A 598 37.54 -6.39 -26.35
C VAL A 598 38.01 -5.02 -25.86
N ASN A 599 38.68 -4.98 -24.69
CA ASN A 599 39.19 -3.75 -24.07
C ASN A 599 38.12 -2.69 -23.73
N GLY A 600 36.90 -3.12 -23.41
CA GLY A 600 35.81 -2.28 -22.92
C GLY A 600 35.67 -2.29 -21.40
N GLU A 601 35.11 -1.21 -20.85
CA GLU A 601 34.73 -1.12 -19.43
C GLU A 601 33.23 -1.38 -19.29
N VAL A 602 32.84 -2.30 -18.40
CA VAL A 602 31.44 -2.63 -18.09
C VAL A 602 31.08 -2.04 -16.73
N LYS A 603 30.23 -1.01 -16.76
CA LYS A 603 29.59 -0.46 -15.56
C LYS A 603 28.20 -1.06 -15.41
N TYR A 604 27.98 -1.85 -14.35
CA TYR A 604 26.71 -2.53 -14.12
C TYR A 604 26.11 -2.19 -12.76
N LYS A 605 24.78 -2.30 -12.69
CA LYS A 605 23.98 -2.09 -11.49
C LYS A 605 22.93 -3.20 -11.41
N VAL A 606 22.96 -3.97 -10.33
CA VAL A 606 21.97 -5.00 -10.01
C VAL A 606 20.93 -4.40 -9.07
N THR A 607 19.67 -4.42 -9.49
CA THR A 607 18.56 -3.95 -8.68
C THR A 607 17.57 -5.08 -8.40
N ARG A 608 17.07 -5.15 -7.17
CA ARG A 608 15.98 -6.03 -6.77
C ARG A 608 14.68 -5.25 -6.70
N THR A 609 13.63 -5.82 -7.26
CA THR A 609 12.26 -5.31 -7.18
C THR A 609 11.35 -6.46 -6.79
N ALA A 610 10.36 -6.19 -5.94
CA ALA A 610 9.27 -7.13 -5.74
C ALA A 610 8.58 -7.36 -7.10
N TYR A 611 8.46 -8.62 -7.49
CA TYR A 611 7.87 -9.01 -8.77
C TYR A 611 6.94 -10.18 -8.53
N ASP A 612 5.64 -9.89 -8.59
CA ASP A 612 4.57 -10.89 -8.55
C ASP A 612 4.21 -11.22 -10.00
N GLN A 613 4.59 -12.40 -10.47
CA GLN A 613 4.11 -12.93 -11.75
C GLN A 613 2.84 -13.72 -11.51
N ARG A 614 1.69 -13.05 -11.65
CA ARG A 614 0.41 -13.74 -11.68
C ARG A 614 0.39 -14.75 -12.82
N TRP A 615 0.44 -16.02 -12.44
CA TRP A 615 0.36 -17.13 -13.38
C TRP A 615 -1.08 -17.29 -13.88
N TYR A 616 -1.23 -17.36 -15.20
CA TYR A 616 -2.45 -17.77 -15.87
C TYR A 616 -2.11 -18.93 -16.81
N PRO A 617 -2.94 -19.99 -16.89
CA PRO A 617 -2.80 -21.00 -17.93
C PRO A 617 -2.67 -20.37 -19.33
N ALA A 618 -1.77 -20.90 -20.16
CA ALA A 618 -1.61 -20.39 -21.51
C ALA A 618 -2.87 -20.67 -22.35
N ASP A 619 -3.37 -19.66 -23.05
CA ASP A 619 -4.48 -19.80 -24.01
C ASP A 619 -4.10 -19.22 -25.39
N ARG A 620 -4.86 -19.63 -26.41
CA ARG A 620 -4.61 -19.44 -27.84
C ARG A 620 -4.32 -17.99 -28.26
N TRP A 621 -4.81 -16.99 -27.50
CA TRP A 621 -4.73 -15.57 -27.86
C TRP A 621 -3.93 -14.72 -26.87
N ASP A 622 -3.20 -15.33 -25.93
CA ASP A 622 -2.40 -14.59 -24.93
C ASP A 622 -1.33 -13.70 -25.58
N TRP A 623 -0.79 -14.09 -26.74
CA TRP A 623 0.18 -13.30 -27.52
C TRP A 623 -0.42 -11.99 -28.08
N LEU A 624 -1.75 -11.91 -28.20
CA LEU A 624 -2.46 -10.75 -28.74
C LEU A 624 -3.09 -9.87 -27.65
N TYR A 625 -3.67 -10.50 -26.63
CA TYR A 625 -4.44 -9.80 -25.60
C TYR A 625 -3.77 -9.77 -24.22
N GLY A 626 -2.62 -10.44 -24.06
CA GLY A 626 -1.94 -10.62 -22.79
C GLY A 626 -2.43 -11.85 -22.04
N SER A 627 -1.55 -12.44 -21.23
CA SER A 627 -1.86 -13.58 -20.36
C SER A 627 -3.01 -13.28 -19.41
N GLY A 628 -4.02 -14.15 -19.39
CA GLY A 628 -5.21 -14.00 -18.56
C GLY A 628 -6.34 -13.20 -19.23
N TYR A 629 -6.23 -12.84 -20.51
CA TYR A 629 -7.33 -12.23 -21.29
C TYR A 629 -8.61 -13.07 -21.26
N TRP A 630 -8.46 -14.39 -21.30
CA TRP A 630 -9.55 -15.36 -21.30
C TRP A 630 -10.14 -15.60 -19.90
N TRP A 631 -9.59 -14.95 -18.86
CA TRP A 631 -10.05 -15.07 -17.48
C TRP A 631 -11.34 -14.27 -17.26
N PHE A 632 -12.44 -14.79 -17.81
CA PHE A 632 -13.77 -14.20 -17.75
C PHE A 632 -14.54 -14.57 -16.47
N SER A 633 -14.02 -15.51 -15.67
CA SER A 633 -14.56 -15.87 -14.37
C SER A 633 -14.20 -14.80 -13.33
N GLY A 634 -15.20 -14.31 -12.61
CA GLY A 634 -14.95 -13.46 -11.45
C GLY A 634 -14.16 -14.19 -10.37
N ASP A 635 -13.42 -13.42 -9.58
CA ASP A 635 -12.71 -13.93 -8.40
C ASP A 635 -13.68 -14.66 -7.47
N TYR A 636 -13.40 -15.91 -7.16
CA TYR A 636 -14.21 -16.72 -6.25
C TYR A 636 -13.78 -16.49 -4.80
N THR A 637 -13.61 -15.22 -4.40
CA THR A 637 -13.19 -14.81 -3.05
C THR A 637 -14.11 -15.34 -1.95
N TRP A 638 -15.33 -15.74 -2.32
CA TRP A 638 -16.32 -16.39 -1.46
C TRP A 638 -16.03 -17.88 -1.19
N TYR A 639 -15.15 -18.53 -1.94
CA TYR A 639 -14.83 -19.96 -1.76
C TYR A 639 -13.75 -20.13 -0.68
N PRO A 640 -13.96 -21.01 0.33
CA PRO A 640 -13.01 -21.20 1.43
C PRO A 640 -11.59 -21.55 0.93
N GLY A 641 -10.61 -20.77 1.37
CA GLY A 641 -9.21 -20.94 0.97
C GLY A 641 -8.85 -20.36 -0.40
N TRP A 642 -9.80 -19.89 -1.22
CA TRP A 642 -9.50 -19.30 -2.54
C TRP A 642 -8.62 -18.05 -2.41
N GLY A 643 -8.72 -17.30 -1.31
CA GLY A 643 -7.78 -16.21 -1.03
C GLY A 643 -6.31 -16.64 -0.86
N ARG A 644 -6.04 -17.94 -0.73
CA ARG A 644 -4.69 -18.53 -0.57
C ARG A 644 -4.17 -19.27 -1.80
N TRP A 645 -5.04 -19.95 -2.55
CA TRP A 645 -4.65 -20.73 -3.74
C TRP A 645 -5.29 -20.23 -5.04
N GLY A 646 -6.25 -19.31 -4.96
CA GLY A 646 -7.01 -18.83 -6.09
C GLY A 646 -6.24 -17.81 -6.92
N CYS A 647 -6.19 -18.03 -8.24
CA CYS A 647 -5.62 -17.05 -9.16
C CYS A 647 -6.62 -15.91 -9.38
N VAL A 648 -6.25 -14.72 -8.92
CA VAL A 648 -7.06 -13.50 -9.08
C VAL A 648 -7.07 -13.07 -10.53
N ALA A 649 -8.24 -12.70 -11.05
CA ALA A 649 -8.41 -12.10 -12.35
C ALA A 649 -7.42 -10.92 -12.55
N PRO A 650 -6.95 -10.68 -13.78
CA PRO A 650 -6.00 -9.61 -14.05
C PRO A 650 -6.52 -8.27 -13.52
N GLY A 651 -5.73 -7.65 -12.64
CA GLY A 651 -6.01 -6.29 -12.19
C GLY A 651 -6.00 -5.34 -13.40
N PRO A 652 -6.82 -4.29 -13.42
CA PRO A 652 -6.78 -3.33 -14.51
C PRO A 652 -5.40 -2.68 -14.62
N TRP A 653 -4.85 -2.61 -15.84
CA TRP A 653 -3.51 -2.07 -16.12
C TRP A 653 -3.30 -0.61 -15.69
N TRP A 654 -4.38 0.12 -15.40
CA TRP A 654 -4.37 1.49 -14.89
C TRP A 654 -4.33 1.60 -13.35
N ILE A 655 -4.44 0.47 -12.62
CA ILE A 655 -4.24 0.43 -11.17
C ILE A 655 -2.77 0.17 -10.92
N HIS A 656 -2.00 1.25 -10.76
CA HIS A 656 -0.62 1.16 -10.33
C HIS A 656 -0.57 0.70 -8.87
N ARG A 657 -0.15 -0.56 -8.66
CA ARG A 657 0.28 -1.00 -7.35
C ARG A 657 1.59 -0.28 -7.01
N PRO A 658 1.66 0.49 -5.92
CA PRO A 658 2.90 1.11 -5.51
C PRO A 658 3.92 0.00 -5.21
N SER A 659 4.85 -0.19 -6.13
CA SER A 659 5.99 -1.08 -5.90
C SER A 659 7.04 -0.29 -5.09
N PRO A 660 7.70 -0.92 -4.12
CA PRO A 660 8.83 -0.28 -3.46
C PRO A 660 9.87 0.12 -4.52
N PRO A 661 10.58 1.24 -4.32
CA PRO A 661 11.64 1.62 -5.25
C PRO A 661 12.68 0.50 -5.35
N PRO A 662 13.28 0.27 -6.54
CA PRO A 662 14.27 -0.77 -6.73
C PRO A 662 15.42 -0.66 -5.72
N GLU A 663 15.71 -1.76 -5.04
CA GLU A 663 16.82 -1.87 -4.09
C GLU A 663 18.11 -2.17 -4.85
N VAL A 664 19.18 -1.42 -4.58
CA VAL A 664 20.48 -1.65 -5.24
C VAL A 664 21.23 -2.74 -4.48
N VAL A 665 21.29 -3.94 -5.05
CA VAL A 665 21.96 -5.10 -4.45
C VAL A 665 23.47 -5.05 -4.70
N LEU A 666 23.88 -4.64 -5.90
CA LEU A 666 25.27 -4.60 -6.32
C LEU A 666 25.49 -3.49 -7.37
N SER A 667 26.62 -2.80 -7.31
CA SER A 667 27.04 -1.82 -8.31
C SER A 667 28.55 -1.85 -8.42
N ASN A 668 29.08 -2.15 -9.60
CA ASN A 668 30.53 -2.21 -9.80
C ASN A 668 30.92 -1.84 -11.24
N THR A 669 32.20 -1.55 -11.43
CA THR A 669 32.84 -1.32 -12.72
C THR A 669 33.92 -2.39 -12.91
N VAL A 670 33.87 -3.12 -14.01
CA VAL A 670 34.80 -4.22 -14.32
C VAL A 670 35.24 -4.16 -15.78
N GLU A 671 36.46 -4.59 -16.07
CA GLU A 671 36.96 -4.73 -17.44
C GLU A 671 36.33 -5.96 -18.12
N ILE A 672 36.02 -5.84 -19.41
CA ILE A 672 35.47 -6.95 -20.20
C ILE A 672 36.56 -7.99 -20.53
N GLY A 673 36.21 -9.28 -20.46
CA GLY A 673 37.11 -10.36 -20.86
C GLY A 673 37.50 -10.30 -22.34
N SER A 674 38.58 -11.01 -22.71
CA SER A 674 39.00 -11.14 -24.11
C SER A 674 38.00 -11.88 -25.01
N ASP A 675 37.07 -12.59 -24.38
CA ASP A 675 35.92 -13.27 -24.99
C ASP A 675 34.68 -12.38 -25.10
N GLY A 676 34.74 -11.13 -24.61
CA GLY A 676 33.61 -10.20 -24.60
C GLY A 676 32.59 -10.51 -23.49
N GLU A 677 32.98 -11.26 -22.45
CA GLU A 677 32.08 -11.68 -21.37
C GLU A 677 32.49 -11.12 -19.98
N VAL A 678 31.52 -10.95 -19.10
CA VAL A 678 31.69 -10.61 -17.67
C VAL A 678 30.71 -11.44 -16.83
N GLU A 679 31.23 -12.16 -15.83
CA GLU A 679 30.42 -12.94 -14.88
C GLU A 679 30.14 -12.15 -13.59
N ILE A 680 28.88 -12.12 -13.16
CA ILE A 680 28.41 -11.43 -11.96
C ILE A 680 27.76 -12.46 -11.04
N LYS A 681 28.20 -12.51 -9.78
CA LYS A 681 27.62 -13.34 -8.72
C LYS A 681 26.81 -12.48 -7.75
N ILE A 682 25.57 -12.88 -7.51
CA ILE A 682 24.59 -12.16 -6.70
C ILE A 682 24.18 -13.07 -5.52
N ASP A 683 24.50 -12.67 -4.29
CA ASP A 683 24.13 -13.39 -3.08
C ASP A 683 22.70 -13.02 -2.63
N THR A 684 21.83 -14.02 -2.46
CA THR A 684 20.43 -13.84 -2.07
C THR A 684 20.11 -14.28 -0.64
N ALA A 685 21.10 -14.68 0.18
CA ALA A 685 20.87 -15.16 1.55
C ALA A 685 20.17 -14.12 2.44
N LEU A 686 20.59 -12.86 2.34
CA LEU A 686 19.95 -11.74 3.05
C LEU A 686 18.53 -11.49 2.57
N ALA A 687 18.26 -11.70 1.29
CA ALA A 687 16.93 -11.61 0.71
C ALA A 687 16.00 -12.65 1.33
N LYS A 688 16.45 -13.90 1.45
CA LYS A 688 15.70 -14.99 2.11
C LYS A 688 15.37 -14.66 3.56
N ALA A 689 16.30 -14.10 4.31
CA ALA A 689 16.07 -13.76 5.71
C ALA A 689 15.05 -12.63 5.89
N ILE A 690 14.96 -11.70 4.93
CA ILE A 690 14.08 -10.53 5.00
C ILE A 690 12.74 -10.76 4.30
N HIS A 691 12.72 -11.59 3.25
CA HIS A 691 11.55 -11.76 2.37
C HIS A 691 11.09 -13.21 2.25
N GLY A 692 11.70 -14.16 2.97
CA GLY A 692 11.45 -15.60 2.77
C GLY A 692 10.04 -16.08 3.11
N ASP A 693 9.24 -15.28 3.80
CA ASP A 693 7.84 -15.51 4.14
C ASP A 693 6.86 -14.65 3.32
N GLN A 694 7.36 -13.88 2.35
CA GLN A 694 6.53 -13.16 1.39
C GLN A 694 6.28 -14.07 0.19
N ASP A 695 5.04 -14.19 -0.27
CA ASP A 695 4.75 -14.86 -1.54
C ASP A 695 5.48 -14.11 -2.67
N HIS A 696 6.44 -14.77 -3.33
CA HIS A 696 7.26 -14.17 -4.39
C HIS A 696 6.58 -14.32 -5.74
#